data_AF-A0AAJ0DKF0-F1
#
_entry.id   AF-A0AAJ0DKF0-F1
#
_cell.length_a   1.000
_cell.length_b   1.000
_cell.length_c   1.000
_cell.angle_alpha   90.00
_cell.angle_beta   90.00
_cell.angle_gamma   90.00
#
_symmetry.space_group_name_H-M   'P 1'
#
loop_
_entity.id
_entity.type
_entity.pdbx_description
1 polymer ?
#
loop_
_entity_poly.entity_id
_entity_poly.type
_entity_poly.pdbx_seq_one_letter_code
_entity_poly.pdbx_strand_id
1 'polypeptide(L)'
;MSTELLSVSPPNGKVASLHDSARGSPEPLDGFHELVRDINFILGPSNGIDSAGVDVEELKHVLTQYDTYDADWDRYAFADHSRAYTRNLVDNCNGKSNLLILVWTPGKGSPIHDHANAHCVMKILKGSLTETLYAWPCQSAGDAAECAASPISPGHNTEHTCSFRGAFESSALKIKRSTTYEAGGVTYMSDRLGLHRIQNPSSDEFAVSLHLYTRNIPGNPFVKNYEFQYNFPTWGPCNVTMTSVIGHLQSHDFEGQFRYWNSCDPSQLFDARIDTFVEDDKKPIAKNIETQARYNQILFIWTDCDREGEHIGSEIRDVAVVGNPRLRDAGKTVRARFSNIERAHIINAARNPVPLDEAQAHAVASRMELDLRTGASFTRTLTMSLKPLIVTPGSDENRIVSYGSCQFPTLGFVVERYFRVRNFVPEQFWKIHVMHEKDGIKVNFRWARNHLFDRMVVVILFERCLQAKTAKVTKVQTRPTSKWKPLPLTTVELQKCGSRFLRMDSHRVMKIAEDLYTKGWISYPRTETDQFDRGMNLQALVQKQTQSRQWGQFAQNLMGGGFQQPRDGRNNDKAHPPIHPVNFVEATALNQEEARVYEFVARRFLACCSQDAKGTKTEIGISYGPETFEASGLTVLERNYLDVYPYDKWTSSQELPRFQAGEVFEPTEAMIKDGKTSPPGYLTEPELIALMDANGIGTDATMAEHINKIKERAYVETRPRARRARQDGDDDEASDEGEAPEPEAGRGGRGDRGRGRGRGGRGGGANNTRNSGASGVQEFIPTTLGVALIEGYENMGFETSLAKPFLRKEMELKMKAICEGRKTRQEVTAETIAQYRAVYARSQQRMDVLKASVRRYVVPAAR
;
A
#
# COMPACT_ATOMS: atom_id res chain seq x y z
N MET A 1 58.66 36.44 -31.94
CA MET A 1 59.97 36.01 -32.48
C MET A 1 59.92 34.50 -32.67
N SER A 2 60.62 33.99 -33.67
CA SER A 2 60.58 32.57 -34.06
C SER A 2 61.59 31.74 -33.28
N THR A 3 61.25 30.50 -32.95
CA THR A 3 62.17 29.36 -33.17
C THR A 3 61.42 28.02 -33.26
N GLU A 4 61.64 27.35 -34.39
CA GLU A 4 61.60 25.91 -34.61
C GLU A 4 62.77 25.21 -33.86
N LEU A 5 62.95 23.89 -33.77
CA LEU A 5 62.15 22.67 -33.97
C LEU A 5 62.95 21.54 -33.29
N LEU A 6 62.30 20.42 -32.91
CA LEU A 6 62.69 19.06 -33.33
C LEU A 6 61.75 17.99 -32.76
N SER A 7 61.75 16.82 -33.38
CA SER A 7 60.68 15.83 -33.28
C SER A 7 61.18 14.40 -33.11
N VAL A 8 60.49 13.60 -32.28
CA VAL A 8 60.40 12.13 -32.41
C VAL A 8 58.96 11.72 -32.07
N SER A 9 58.33 10.89 -32.92
CA SER A 9 56.98 10.34 -32.69
C SER A 9 57.07 8.92 -32.09
N PRO A 10 56.01 8.43 -31.42
CA PRO A 10 55.19 7.41 -32.09
C PRO A 10 53.65 7.69 -31.89
N PRO A 11 52.71 6.72 -31.95
CA PRO A 11 51.70 6.73 -33.01
C PRO A 11 50.27 7.08 -32.55
N ASN A 12 49.39 7.27 -33.54
CA ASN A 12 47.97 7.62 -33.35
C ASN A 12 47.20 6.64 -32.43
N GLY A 13 46.61 7.18 -31.36
CA GLY A 13 45.53 6.54 -30.60
C GLY A 13 44.40 7.55 -30.35
N LYS A 14 43.20 7.27 -30.87
CA LYS A 14 42.03 8.13 -30.61
C LYS A 14 41.55 7.93 -29.18
N VAL A 15 41.46 9.01 -28.39
CA VAL A 15 40.68 9.01 -27.15
C VAL A 15 39.20 8.98 -27.52
N ALA A 16 38.56 7.84 -27.28
CA ALA A 16 37.11 7.66 -27.44
C ALA A 16 36.57 6.98 -26.18
N SER A 17 35.50 7.53 -25.60
CA SER A 17 34.76 6.89 -24.52
C SER A 17 33.95 5.72 -25.08
N LEU A 18 34.15 4.51 -24.54
CA LEU A 18 33.36 3.34 -24.90
C LEU A 18 32.57 2.82 -23.68
N HIS A 19 31.36 3.35 -23.54
CA HIS A 19 30.21 2.48 -23.31
C HIS A 19 29.90 1.71 -24.62
N ASP A 20 28.99 0.73 -24.54
CA ASP A 20 28.51 -0.12 -25.65
C ASP A 20 29.50 -1.13 -26.26
N SER A 21 29.69 -2.26 -25.56
CA SER A 21 30.03 -3.55 -26.20
C SER A 21 29.66 -4.81 -25.38
N ALA A 22 28.51 -4.83 -24.71
CA ALA A 22 28.01 -6.04 -24.02
C ALA A 22 26.47 -6.18 -24.02
N ARG A 23 25.87 -6.61 -25.14
CA ARG A 23 24.57 -7.30 -25.13
C ARG A 23 24.82 -8.81 -25.01
N GLY A 24 24.97 -9.29 -23.78
CA GLY A 24 25.05 -10.72 -23.51
C GLY A 24 23.68 -11.41 -23.54
N SER A 25 23.69 -12.71 -23.84
CA SER A 25 22.80 -13.69 -23.20
C SER A 25 22.97 -13.62 -21.67
N PRO A 26 22.11 -14.27 -20.84
CA PRO A 26 22.47 -14.49 -19.44
C PRO A 26 23.89 -15.07 -19.38
N GLU A 27 24.75 -14.47 -18.56
CA GLU A 27 26.10 -14.97 -18.35
C GLU A 27 26.02 -16.38 -17.77
N PRO A 28 26.99 -17.27 -18.08
CA PRO A 28 27.10 -18.53 -17.36
C PRO A 28 27.15 -18.25 -15.86
N LEU A 29 26.40 -19.01 -15.06
CA LEU A 29 26.54 -18.95 -13.61
C LEU A 29 27.99 -19.31 -13.29
N ASP A 30 28.74 -18.38 -12.72
CA ASP A 30 30.03 -18.69 -12.12
C ASP A 30 29.85 -19.65 -10.93
N GLY A 31 30.90 -20.39 -10.59
CA GLY A 31 30.82 -21.44 -9.57
C GLY A 31 30.38 -20.92 -8.19
N PHE A 32 30.56 -19.63 -7.94
CA PHE A 32 30.13 -18.97 -6.71
C PHE A 32 28.62 -18.70 -6.67
N HIS A 33 27.98 -18.37 -7.80
CA HIS A 33 26.52 -18.33 -7.90
C HIS A 33 25.90 -19.73 -7.81
N GLU A 34 26.55 -20.77 -8.34
CA GLU A 34 26.12 -22.16 -8.14
C GLU A 34 26.22 -22.57 -6.66
N LEU A 35 27.34 -22.25 -5.99
CA LEU A 35 27.50 -22.42 -4.54
C LEU A 35 26.38 -21.72 -3.74
N VAL A 36 26.03 -20.48 -4.08
CA VAL A 36 24.93 -19.75 -3.42
C VAL A 36 23.58 -20.44 -3.64
N ARG A 37 23.30 -20.93 -4.86
CA ARG A 37 22.08 -21.70 -5.17
C ARG A 37 22.00 -22.98 -4.35
N ASP A 38 23.10 -23.72 -4.26
CA ASP A 38 23.12 -25.05 -3.65
C ASP A 38 23.11 -24.97 -2.11
N ILE A 39 23.74 -23.95 -1.52
CA ILE A 39 23.53 -23.57 -0.11
C ILE A 39 22.04 -23.27 0.16
N ASN A 40 21.39 -22.51 -0.72
CA ASN A 40 19.96 -22.19 -0.58
C ASN A 40 19.05 -23.41 -0.73
N PHE A 41 19.43 -24.38 -1.57
CA PHE A 41 18.72 -25.66 -1.70
C PHE A 41 18.79 -26.48 -0.41
N ILE A 42 19.99 -26.65 0.17
CA ILE A 42 20.21 -27.42 1.41
C ILE A 42 19.50 -26.77 2.61
N LEU A 43 19.54 -25.44 2.72
CA LEU A 43 18.81 -24.71 3.76
C LEU A 43 17.29 -24.73 3.56
N GLY A 44 16.80 -25.08 2.37
CA GLY A 44 15.38 -25.10 2.02
C GLY A 44 14.67 -23.75 2.27
N PRO A 45 13.33 -23.72 2.29
CA PRO A 45 12.58 -22.46 2.37
C PRO A 45 12.53 -21.82 3.78
N SER A 46 13.04 -22.48 4.83
CA SER A 46 12.75 -22.08 6.21
C SER A 46 13.77 -22.43 7.29
N ASN A 47 14.85 -23.16 6.98
CA ASN A 47 15.71 -23.77 7.99
C ASN A 47 16.98 -22.94 8.25
N GLY A 48 17.44 -22.92 9.51
CA GLY A 48 18.79 -22.46 9.86
C GLY A 48 19.80 -23.61 9.82
N ILE A 49 21.09 -23.30 9.96
CA ILE A 49 22.20 -24.28 10.00
C ILE A 49 22.05 -25.26 11.20
N ASP A 50 21.32 -24.84 12.22
CA ASP A 50 21.03 -25.56 13.48
C ASP A 50 19.79 -26.47 13.42
N SER A 51 19.02 -26.39 12.33
CA SER A 51 17.69 -26.98 12.23
C SER A 51 17.75 -28.47 11.87
N ALA A 52 16.91 -29.30 12.48
CA ALA A 52 16.93 -30.77 12.36
C ALA A 52 16.67 -31.34 10.95
N GLY A 53 16.40 -30.49 9.95
CA GLY A 53 16.25 -30.85 8.54
C GLY A 53 17.37 -30.29 7.64
N VAL A 54 18.53 -29.95 8.20
CA VAL A 54 19.72 -29.47 7.49
C VAL A 54 20.92 -30.29 7.97
N ASP A 55 21.66 -30.91 7.04
CA ASP A 55 22.94 -31.55 7.38
C ASP A 55 24.10 -30.54 7.24
N VAL A 56 24.80 -30.33 8.35
CA VAL A 56 25.98 -29.46 8.42
C VAL A 56 27.15 -30.05 7.64
N GLU A 57 27.25 -31.37 7.53
CA GLU A 57 28.27 -32.03 6.71
C GLU A 57 27.97 -31.90 5.21
N GLU A 58 26.70 -31.83 4.80
CA GLU A 58 26.32 -31.53 3.41
C GLU A 58 26.66 -30.07 3.04
N LEU A 59 26.35 -29.10 3.92
CA LEU A 59 26.79 -27.71 3.76
C LEU A 59 28.33 -27.61 3.67
N LYS A 60 29.06 -28.32 4.55
CA LYS A 60 30.53 -28.38 4.49
C LYS A 60 31.02 -29.05 3.19
N HIS A 61 30.32 -30.05 2.68
CA HIS A 61 30.67 -30.73 1.43
C HIS A 61 30.59 -29.79 0.23
N VAL A 62 29.47 -29.08 0.06
CA VAL A 62 29.30 -28.12 -1.05
C VAL A 62 30.27 -26.94 -0.92
N LEU A 63 30.50 -26.41 0.29
CA LEU A 63 31.57 -25.43 0.49
C LEU A 63 32.96 -26.02 0.20
N THR A 64 33.20 -27.32 0.42
CA THR A 64 34.50 -27.95 0.08
C THR A 64 34.67 -28.09 -1.43
N GLN A 65 33.61 -28.50 -2.14
CA GLN A 65 33.60 -28.71 -3.59
C GLN A 65 33.75 -27.44 -4.44
N TYR A 66 33.43 -26.26 -3.90
CA TYR A 66 33.70 -25.00 -4.60
C TYR A 66 35.20 -24.71 -4.68
N ASP A 67 35.75 -24.82 -5.90
CA ASP A 67 37.10 -24.38 -6.25
C ASP A 67 37.19 -22.84 -6.22
N THR A 68 38.19 -22.30 -5.53
CA THR A 68 38.27 -20.87 -5.20
C THR A 68 38.94 -20.06 -6.31
N TYR A 69 38.16 -19.27 -7.05
CA TYR A 69 38.65 -18.31 -8.04
C TYR A 69 38.34 -16.88 -7.62
N ASP A 70 39.37 -16.05 -7.41
CA ASP A 70 39.24 -14.65 -6.97
C ASP A 70 38.17 -13.86 -7.75
N ALA A 71 38.13 -14.03 -9.07
CA ALA A 71 37.24 -13.30 -9.98
C ALA A 71 35.73 -13.49 -9.66
N ASP A 72 35.34 -14.65 -9.12
CA ASP A 72 33.94 -14.94 -8.81
C ASP A 72 33.43 -14.08 -7.63
N TRP A 73 34.32 -13.78 -6.68
CA TRP A 73 33.93 -13.27 -5.36
C TRP A 73 34.58 -11.94 -4.96
N ASP A 74 35.61 -11.45 -5.67
CA ASP A 74 36.31 -10.18 -5.39
C ASP A 74 35.37 -8.96 -5.36
N ARG A 75 34.31 -8.97 -6.19
CA ARG A 75 33.21 -7.97 -6.17
C ARG A 75 32.50 -7.81 -4.82
N TYR A 76 32.70 -8.74 -3.88
CA TYR A 76 32.21 -8.69 -2.50
C TYR A 76 33.35 -8.54 -1.46
N ALA A 77 34.62 -8.54 -1.85
CA ALA A 77 35.79 -8.63 -0.97
C ALA A 77 36.38 -7.25 -0.59
N PHE A 78 35.55 -6.32 -0.14
CA PHE A 78 36.00 -5.00 0.29
C PHE A 78 36.95 -5.08 1.50
N ALA A 79 38.19 -4.64 1.33
CA ALA A 79 39.25 -4.62 2.35
C ALA A 79 39.36 -3.26 3.07
N ASP A 80 39.90 -3.25 4.30
CA ASP A 80 40.16 -2.03 5.08
C ASP A 80 41.33 -2.24 6.06
N HIS A 81 42.49 -1.66 5.76
CA HIS A 81 43.70 -1.74 6.59
C HIS A 81 43.55 -1.15 8.01
N SER A 82 42.57 -0.27 8.26
CA SER A 82 42.37 0.30 9.60
C SER A 82 41.81 -0.75 10.56
N ARG A 83 40.90 -1.59 10.08
CA ARG A 83 40.17 -2.61 10.84
C ARG A 83 41.00 -3.86 11.07
N ALA A 84 40.50 -4.78 11.91
CA ALA A 84 41.01 -6.15 11.99
C ALA A 84 40.50 -7.00 10.81
N TYR A 85 39.21 -6.84 10.48
CA TYR A 85 38.57 -7.43 9.31
C TYR A 85 37.30 -6.64 8.93
N THR A 86 36.87 -6.80 7.69
CA THR A 86 35.56 -6.36 7.17
C THR A 86 34.55 -7.52 7.17
N ARG A 87 33.25 -7.22 7.08
CA ARG A 87 32.19 -8.23 6.87
C ARG A 87 31.28 -7.70 5.76
N ASN A 88 31.19 -8.42 4.66
CA ASN A 88 30.51 -8.00 3.43
C ASN A 88 29.40 -9.00 3.11
N LEU A 89 28.18 -8.53 2.87
CA LEU A 89 27.04 -9.40 2.57
C LEU A 89 27.10 -9.89 1.11
N VAL A 90 26.98 -11.20 0.92
CA VAL A 90 26.84 -11.84 -0.39
C VAL A 90 25.37 -12.14 -0.66
N ASP A 91 24.72 -12.88 0.24
CA ASP A 91 23.35 -13.37 0.08
C ASP A 91 22.61 -13.43 1.43
N ASN A 92 21.29 -13.23 1.40
CA ASN A 92 20.41 -13.34 2.58
C ASN A 92 19.71 -14.70 2.71
N CYS A 93 20.04 -15.61 1.80
CA CYS A 93 19.56 -16.98 1.69
C CYS A 93 18.03 -17.08 1.80
N ASN A 94 17.53 -18.17 2.38
CA ASN A 94 16.12 -18.39 2.73
C ASN A 94 15.58 -17.47 3.86
N GLY A 95 16.27 -16.38 4.20
CA GLY A 95 15.91 -15.48 5.29
C GLY A 95 16.27 -15.98 6.69
N LYS A 96 16.88 -17.17 6.87
CA LYS A 96 17.43 -17.63 8.16
C LYS A 96 18.93 -17.40 8.28
N SER A 97 19.69 -18.05 7.41
CA SER A 97 21.13 -17.82 7.29
C SER A 97 21.41 -16.51 6.54
N ASN A 98 22.64 -16.00 6.65
CA ASN A 98 23.21 -15.00 5.75
C ASN A 98 24.57 -15.55 5.26
N LEU A 99 24.92 -15.33 3.99
CA LEU A 99 26.25 -15.63 3.45
C LEU A 99 27.09 -14.35 3.39
N LEU A 100 28.27 -14.38 4.01
CA LEU A 100 29.16 -13.22 4.16
C LEU A 100 30.57 -13.53 3.64
N ILE A 101 31.24 -12.55 3.04
CA ILE A 101 32.69 -12.57 2.83
C ILE A 101 33.36 -11.66 3.85
N LEU A 102 34.36 -12.19 4.55
CA LEU A 102 35.19 -11.48 5.51
C LEU A 102 36.61 -11.37 4.98
N VAL A 103 37.15 -10.15 4.93
CA VAL A 103 38.52 -9.85 4.51
C VAL A 103 39.33 -9.43 5.73
N TRP A 104 40.39 -10.19 6.04
CA TRP A 104 41.14 -10.11 7.29
C TRP A 104 42.48 -9.42 7.08
N THR A 105 42.68 -8.32 7.80
CA THR A 105 43.88 -7.48 7.66
C THR A 105 45.11 -8.22 8.18
N PRO A 106 46.25 -8.17 7.47
CA PRO A 106 47.49 -8.81 7.91
C PRO A 106 47.87 -8.46 9.36
N GLY A 107 48.34 -9.49 10.09
CA GLY A 107 48.74 -9.45 11.48
C GLY A 107 47.61 -9.30 12.50
N LYS A 108 46.35 -9.15 12.06
CA LYS A 108 45.20 -8.86 12.94
C LYS A 108 44.20 -10.01 13.03
N GLY A 109 43.41 -9.99 14.08
CA GLY A 109 42.35 -10.96 14.33
C GLY A 109 41.19 -10.37 15.13
N SER A 110 40.16 -11.18 15.34
CA SER A 110 39.02 -10.84 16.18
C SER A 110 39.42 -10.72 17.66
N PRO A 111 38.60 -10.05 18.49
CA PRO A 111 38.53 -10.36 19.90
C PRO A 111 38.27 -11.86 20.15
N ILE A 112 38.54 -12.32 21.36
CA ILE A 112 37.98 -13.58 21.85
C ILE A 112 36.48 -13.32 22.10
N HIS A 113 35.61 -14.12 21.48
CA HIS A 113 34.16 -13.89 21.49
C HIS A 113 33.37 -15.20 21.42
N ASP A 114 32.09 -15.10 21.73
CA ASP A 114 31.04 -16.07 21.42
C ASP A 114 30.26 -15.65 20.17
N HIS A 115 29.49 -16.59 19.62
CA HIS A 115 28.61 -16.39 18.48
C HIS A 115 27.15 -16.11 18.90
N ALA A 116 26.85 -16.07 20.21
CA ALA A 116 25.53 -15.85 20.81
C ALA A 116 24.49 -16.91 20.39
N ASN A 117 24.83 -18.19 20.57
CA ASN A 117 24.10 -19.38 20.13
C ASN A 117 23.92 -19.51 18.61
N ALA A 118 24.63 -18.71 17.81
CA ALA A 118 24.66 -18.87 16.37
C ALA A 118 25.55 -20.03 15.91
N HIS A 119 25.20 -20.60 14.77
CA HIS A 119 25.97 -21.62 14.06
C HIS A 119 26.65 -20.97 12.84
N CYS A 120 27.88 -21.39 12.52
CA CYS A 120 28.64 -20.86 11.39
C CYS A 120 29.37 -21.98 10.62
N VAL A 121 29.30 -21.97 9.28
CA VAL A 121 30.22 -22.73 8.41
C VAL A 121 31.14 -21.74 7.71
N MET A 122 32.45 -21.95 7.77
CA MET A 122 33.46 -21.07 7.17
C MET A 122 34.32 -21.82 6.14
N LYS A 123 34.57 -21.22 4.97
CA LYS A 123 35.60 -21.62 4.00
C LYS A 123 36.65 -20.52 3.88
N ILE A 124 37.93 -20.87 3.80
CA ILE A 124 39.00 -19.94 3.42
C ILE A 124 39.01 -19.80 1.89
N LEU A 125 38.84 -18.59 1.38
CA LEU A 125 38.88 -18.28 -0.05
C LEU A 125 40.30 -17.89 -0.51
N LYS A 126 41.07 -17.21 0.33
CA LYS A 126 42.42 -16.72 0.02
C LYS A 126 43.27 -16.55 1.27
N GLY A 127 44.59 -16.74 1.15
CA GLY A 127 45.52 -16.71 2.29
C GLY A 127 45.21 -17.83 3.29
N SER A 128 45.48 -17.59 4.58
CA SER A 128 45.16 -18.53 5.66
C SER A 128 44.64 -17.82 6.91
N LEU A 129 43.92 -18.54 7.77
CA LEU A 129 43.41 -18.04 9.04
C LEU A 129 43.68 -19.03 10.17
N THR A 130 44.17 -18.52 11.30
CA THR A 130 44.32 -19.29 12.54
C THR A 130 43.09 -19.10 13.42
N GLU A 131 42.38 -20.18 13.70
CA GLU A 131 41.39 -20.26 14.76
C GLU A 131 42.06 -20.67 16.07
N THR A 132 41.74 -19.97 17.16
CA THR A 132 42.09 -20.36 18.53
C THR A 132 40.81 -20.50 19.35
N LEU A 133 40.58 -21.71 19.86
CA LEU A 133 39.50 -22.06 20.77
C LEU A 133 39.97 -21.92 22.22
N TYR A 134 39.16 -21.29 23.06
CA TYR A 134 39.40 -21.14 24.50
C TYR A 134 38.31 -21.87 25.32
N ALA A 135 38.67 -22.28 26.53
CA ALA A 135 37.72 -22.76 27.51
C ALA A 135 36.87 -21.59 28.04
N TRP A 136 35.61 -21.89 28.40
CA TRP A 136 34.77 -20.93 29.13
C TRP A 136 35.39 -20.65 30.52
N PRO A 137 35.22 -19.45 31.11
CA PRO A 137 35.85 -19.09 32.38
C PRO A 137 35.57 -20.09 33.51
N CYS A 138 34.32 -20.54 33.67
CA CYS A 138 33.94 -21.54 34.66
C CYS A 138 34.62 -22.92 34.43
N GLN A 139 34.87 -23.31 33.17
CA GLN A 139 35.62 -24.53 32.82
C GLN A 139 37.12 -24.42 33.16
N SER A 140 37.60 -23.23 33.56
CA SER A 140 39.01 -22.97 33.90
C SER A 140 39.26 -22.87 35.41
N ALA A 141 38.23 -22.67 36.23
CA ALA A 141 38.35 -22.44 37.68
C ALA A 141 38.44 -23.73 38.53
N GLY A 142 38.03 -24.88 37.99
CA GLY A 142 38.05 -26.18 38.68
C GLY A 142 36.70 -26.64 39.24
N ASP A 143 35.77 -25.72 39.48
CA ASP A 143 34.42 -26.00 40.01
C ASP A 143 33.49 -26.63 38.96
N ALA A 144 33.71 -27.92 38.68
CA ALA A 144 32.89 -28.71 37.77
C ALA A 144 31.44 -28.94 38.28
N ALA A 145 31.16 -28.66 39.55
CA ALA A 145 29.90 -29.01 40.22
C ALA A 145 28.70 -28.15 39.79
N GLU A 146 28.86 -26.84 39.56
CA GLU A 146 27.76 -25.95 39.17
C GLU A 146 27.48 -25.93 37.65
N CYS A 147 28.29 -26.62 36.84
CA CYS A 147 28.14 -26.65 35.38
C CYS A 147 27.18 -27.74 34.86
N ALA A 148 26.49 -28.48 35.74
CA ALA A 148 25.59 -29.57 35.36
C ALA A 148 24.18 -29.06 34.98
N ALA A 149 23.76 -29.30 33.73
CA ALA A 149 22.44 -28.94 33.26
C ALA A 149 21.32 -29.74 33.95
N SER A 150 20.19 -29.09 34.24
CA SER A 150 18.99 -29.77 34.75
C SER A 150 18.32 -30.63 33.66
N PRO A 151 17.95 -31.89 33.94
CA PRO A 151 17.40 -32.79 32.93
C PRO A 151 15.91 -32.54 32.67
N ILE A 152 15.56 -32.19 31.41
CA ILE A 152 14.17 -32.18 30.92
C ILE A 152 14.12 -32.84 29.54
N SER A 153 13.36 -33.94 29.44
CA SER A 153 12.85 -34.61 28.23
C SER A 153 13.84 -35.06 27.13
N PRO A 154 13.75 -36.31 26.62
CA PRO A 154 14.54 -36.75 25.48
C PRO A 154 14.09 -36.02 24.21
N GLY A 155 14.96 -35.19 23.64
CA GLY A 155 14.70 -34.45 22.40
C GLY A 155 15.17 -32.99 22.36
N HIS A 156 15.76 -32.46 23.42
CA HIS A 156 16.44 -31.15 23.40
C HIS A 156 17.91 -31.30 23.84
N ASN A 157 18.82 -30.72 23.07
CA ASN A 157 20.25 -30.67 23.40
C ASN A 157 20.49 -29.49 24.35
N THR A 158 21.09 -29.75 25.52
CA THR A 158 21.22 -28.78 26.61
C THR A 158 22.16 -27.61 26.29
N GLU A 159 21.75 -26.40 26.69
CA GLU A 159 22.47 -25.14 26.52
C GLU A 159 23.54 -24.90 27.61
N HIS A 160 24.52 -24.02 27.34
CA HIS A 160 25.51 -23.61 28.35
C HIS A 160 25.14 -22.26 28.99
N THR A 161 24.41 -22.30 30.09
CA THR A 161 23.83 -21.12 30.78
C THR A 161 24.56 -20.77 32.08
N CYS A 162 25.89 -20.61 32.02
CA CYS A 162 26.68 -20.23 33.19
C CYS A 162 26.42 -18.77 33.62
N SER A 163 25.80 -18.57 34.79
CA SER A 163 25.45 -17.25 35.34
C SER A 163 26.39 -16.80 36.47
N PHE A 164 27.71 -16.86 36.23
CA PHE A 164 28.73 -16.55 37.25
C PHE A 164 28.63 -15.08 37.73
N ARG A 165 28.62 -14.88 39.06
CA ARG A 165 28.51 -13.57 39.72
C ARG A 165 29.74 -13.19 40.58
N GLY A 166 30.85 -13.90 40.44
CA GLY A 166 32.11 -13.57 41.11
C GLY A 166 32.87 -12.41 40.44
N ALA A 167 33.73 -11.74 41.22
CA ALA A 167 34.71 -10.80 40.65
C ALA A 167 35.83 -11.59 39.95
N PHE A 168 36.26 -11.13 38.77
CA PHE A 168 37.36 -11.75 38.03
C PHE A 168 38.71 -11.35 38.62
N GLU A 169 39.48 -12.34 39.12
CA GLU A 169 40.94 -12.23 39.08
C GLU A 169 41.44 -12.46 37.64
N SER A 170 42.54 -11.82 37.27
CA SER A 170 42.98 -11.71 35.87
C SER A 170 43.78 -12.93 35.37
N SER A 171 43.23 -14.14 35.51
CA SER A 171 43.79 -15.35 34.92
C SER A 171 43.59 -15.38 33.40
N ALA A 172 44.64 -15.69 32.63
CA ALA A 172 44.55 -15.82 31.17
C ALA A 172 43.66 -17.02 30.77
N LEU A 173 42.80 -16.83 29.75
CA LEU A 173 41.90 -17.88 29.25
C LEU A 173 42.69 -19.07 28.71
N LYS A 174 42.34 -20.28 29.16
CA LYS A 174 42.98 -21.53 28.74
C LYS A 174 42.62 -21.87 27.29
N ILE A 175 43.62 -21.92 26.42
CA ILE A 175 43.46 -22.42 25.04
C ILE A 175 43.11 -23.92 25.08
N LYS A 176 42.04 -24.30 24.39
CA LYS A 176 41.64 -25.70 24.13
C LYS A 176 42.34 -26.27 22.90
N ARG A 177 42.42 -25.47 21.83
CA ARG A 177 42.93 -25.86 20.51
C ARG A 177 43.35 -24.60 19.75
N SER A 178 44.36 -24.70 18.90
CA SER A 178 44.61 -23.73 17.82
C SER A 178 44.74 -24.50 16.51
N THR A 179 44.26 -23.96 15.40
CA THR A 179 44.32 -24.61 14.07
C THR A 179 44.38 -23.55 12.98
N THR A 180 45.37 -23.66 12.11
CA THR A 180 45.49 -22.82 10.91
C THR A 180 44.79 -23.52 9.75
N TYR A 181 43.96 -22.79 9.03
CA TYR A 181 43.24 -23.22 7.85
C TYR A 181 43.81 -22.46 6.65
N GLU A 182 44.34 -23.20 5.69
CA GLU A 182 44.81 -22.68 4.41
C GLU A 182 43.65 -22.50 3.41
N ALA A 183 43.91 -21.79 2.31
CA ALA A 183 42.95 -21.60 1.22
C ALA A 183 42.29 -22.90 0.75
N GLY A 184 40.99 -22.84 0.45
CA GLY A 184 40.13 -23.97 0.14
C GLY A 184 39.54 -24.67 1.38
N GLY A 185 40.22 -24.61 2.54
CA GLY A 185 39.85 -25.31 3.77
C GLY A 185 38.52 -24.86 4.38
N VAL A 186 37.76 -25.82 4.93
CA VAL A 186 36.41 -25.60 5.51
C VAL A 186 36.38 -26.01 6.99
N THR A 187 35.70 -25.22 7.82
CA THR A 187 35.46 -25.50 9.25
C THR A 187 34.03 -25.13 9.68
N TYR A 188 33.63 -25.57 10.87
CA TYR A 188 32.35 -25.27 11.49
C TYR A 188 32.56 -24.75 12.92
N MET A 189 31.88 -23.67 13.27
CA MET A 189 32.05 -22.92 14.52
C MET A 189 30.70 -22.75 15.22
N SER A 190 30.68 -22.94 16.53
CA SER A 190 29.48 -22.90 17.39
C SER A 190 29.91 -22.87 18.85
N ASP A 191 29.21 -22.10 19.69
CA ASP A 191 29.53 -21.87 21.11
C ASP A 191 29.59 -23.12 21.99
N ARG A 192 29.05 -24.24 21.49
CA ARG A 192 29.18 -25.59 22.07
C ARG A 192 30.64 -26.07 22.12
N LEU A 193 31.54 -25.50 21.30
CA LEU A 193 32.96 -25.84 21.24
C LEU A 193 33.79 -25.05 22.27
N GLY A 194 33.54 -23.74 22.38
CA GLY A 194 34.22 -22.84 23.32
C GLY A 194 34.02 -21.37 22.96
N LEU A 195 34.93 -20.52 23.42
CA LEU A 195 35.10 -19.15 22.94
C LEU A 195 36.09 -19.13 21.77
N HIS A 196 35.85 -18.32 20.75
CA HIS A 196 36.60 -18.34 19.49
C HIS A 196 37.39 -17.03 19.26
N ARG A 197 38.57 -17.15 18.64
CA ARG A 197 39.32 -16.05 18.01
C ARG A 197 39.80 -16.50 16.64
N ILE A 198 39.59 -15.68 15.62
CA ILE A 198 40.13 -15.91 14.26
C ILE A 198 41.18 -14.82 13.98
N GLN A 199 42.33 -15.18 13.40
CA GLN A 199 43.42 -14.25 13.09
C GLN A 199 44.08 -14.58 11.74
N ASN A 200 44.40 -13.54 10.96
CA ASN A 200 45.31 -13.66 9.82
C ASN A 200 46.77 -13.77 10.33
N PRO A 201 47.51 -14.85 10.02
CA PRO A 201 48.89 -15.04 10.46
C PRO A 201 49.93 -14.36 9.54
N SER A 202 49.57 -14.01 8.29
CA SER A 202 50.44 -13.24 7.39
C SER A 202 50.58 -11.81 7.91
N SER A 203 51.77 -11.21 7.73
CA SER A 203 52.11 -9.84 8.13
C SER A 203 51.91 -8.80 7.01
N ASP A 204 51.58 -9.26 5.81
CA ASP A 204 51.72 -8.55 4.54
C ASP A 204 50.52 -8.72 3.59
N GLU A 205 49.84 -9.86 3.59
CA GLU A 205 48.69 -10.16 2.71
C GLU A 205 47.35 -10.19 3.46
N PHE A 206 46.26 -9.88 2.75
CA PHE A 206 44.90 -10.10 3.24
C PHE A 206 44.45 -11.55 3.02
N ALA A 207 44.02 -12.21 4.09
CA ALA A 207 43.26 -13.46 3.99
C ALA A 207 41.77 -13.17 3.77
N VAL A 208 41.08 -14.04 3.04
CA VAL A 208 39.63 -13.92 2.75
C VAL A 208 38.92 -15.20 3.12
N SER A 209 37.74 -15.10 3.71
CA SER A 209 36.92 -16.25 4.12
C SER A 209 35.43 -16.03 3.86
N LEU A 210 34.75 -17.05 3.36
CA LEU A 210 33.30 -17.14 3.25
C LEU A 210 32.71 -17.66 4.56
N HIS A 211 31.61 -17.07 5.04
CA HIS A 211 30.92 -17.43 6.29
C HIS A 211 29.42 -17.55 6.04
N LEU A 212 28.84 -18.74 6.24
CA LEU A 212 27.40 -18.96 6.29
C LEU A 212 26.96 -18.94 7.77
N TYR A 213 26.12 -17.97 8.16
CA TYR A 213 25.88 -17.62 9.57
C TYR A 213 24.38 -17.40 9.89
N THR A 214 23.88 -17.98 10.99
CA THR A 214 22.46 -17.85 11.40
C THR A 214 22.32 -16.95 12.63
N ARG A 215 21.66 -15.78 12.54
CA ARG A 215 21.47 -14.86 13.70
C ARG A 215 20.06 -14.26 13.77
N ASN A 216 19.11 -15.05 14.20
CA ASN A 216 17.76 -14.61 14.57
C ASN A 216 17.78 -13.97 15.97
N ILE A 217 16.75 -13.21 16.36
CA ILE A 217 16.61 -12.80 17.76
C ILE A 217 16.02 -13.95 18.60
N PRO A 218 16.50 -14.22 19.83
CA PRO A 218 15.94 -15.28 20.67
C PRO A 218 14.44 -15.10 20.89
N GLY A 219 13.65 -16.14 20.57
CA GLY A 219 12.20 -16.14 20.74
C GLY A 219 11.38 -15.53 19.59
N ASN A 220 11.98 -14.94 18.54
CA ASN A 220 11.23 -14.55 17.33
C ASN A 220 11.96 -14.98 16.04
N PRO A 221 11.33 -15.82 15.18
CA PRO A 221 11.98 -16.40 14.02
C PRO A 221 12.02 -15.49 12.77
N PHE A 222 11.49 -14.26 12.84
CA PHE A 222 11.31 -13.36 11.69
C PHE A 222 12.13 -12.07 11.79
N VAL A 223 12.39 -11.58 12.99
CA VAL A 223 13.21 -10.37 13.23
C VAL A 223 14.70 -10.75 13.38
N LYS A 224 15.57 -9.93 12.79
CA LYS A 224 17.03 -10.10 12.77
C LYS A 224 17.76 -8.86 13.30
N ASN A 225 19.04 -9.03 13.63
CA ASN A 225 19.99 -7.94 13.88
C ASN A 225 21.06 -7.95 12.77
N TYR A 226 21.13 -6.87 12.00
CA TYR A 226 22.11 -6.67 10.94
C TYR A 226 23.18 -5.68 11.42
N GLU A 227 24.39 -6.19 11.68
CA GLU A 227 25.52 -5.40 12.19
C GLU A 227 26.45 -4.96 11.04
N PHE A 228 26.68 -3.66 10.93
CA PHE A 228 27.62 -3.07 9.96
C PHE A 228 28.31 -1.82 10.54
N GLN A 229 29.24 -1.24 9.78
CA GLN A 229 29.81 0.08 10.09
C GLN A 229 29.37 1.09 9.06
N TYR A 230 29.08 2.32 9.50
CA TYR A 230 28.72 3.44 8.63
C TYR A 230 29.31 4.74 9.16
N ASN A 231 29.83 5.58 8.27
CA ASN A 231 30.37 6.89 8.61
C ASN A 231 29.28 7.95 8.43
N PHE A 232 28.62 8.34 9.52
CA PHE A 232 27.57 9.36 9.50
C PHE A 232 28.18 10.77 9.53
N PRO A 233 27.67 11.74 8.75
CA PRO A 233 28.17 13.12 8.79
C PRO A 233 28.17 13.77 10.18
N THR A 234 27.20 13.39 11.03
CA THR A 234 26.98 13.98 12.36
C THR A 234 27.79 13.30 13.48
N TRP A 235 28.15 12.01 13.33
CA TRP A 235 28.72 11.19 14.41
C TRP A 235 30.03 10.49 14.05
N GLY A 236 30.47 10.57 12.79
CA GLY A 236 31.64 9.86 12.31
C GLY A 236 31.42 8.35 12.14
N PRO A 237 32.50 7.54 12.15
CA PRO A 237 32.44 6.09 12.06
C PRO A 237 31.69 5.46 13.23
N CYS A 238 30.51 4.89 12.95
CA CYS A 238 29.66 4.23 13.94
C CYS A 238 29.55 2.73 13.63
N ASN A 239 29.52 1.91 14.70
CA ASN A 239 28.95 0.57 14.63
C ASN A 239 27.42 0.71 14.62
N VAL A 240 26.73 0.02 13.72
CA VAL A 240 25.28 0.10 13.53
C VAL A 240 24.68 -1.29 13.65
N THR A 241 23.74 -1.45 14.56
CA THR A 241 22.86 -2.62 14.62
C THR A 241 21.48 -2.21 14.10
N MET A 242 21.16 -2.61 12.88
CA MET A 242 19.83 -2.43 12.29
C MET A 242 18.93 -3.60 12.67
N THR A 243 17.69 -3.32 13.10
CA THR A 243 16.67 -4.32 13.43
C THR A 243 15.28 -3.78 13.07
N SER A 244 14.23 -4.59 13.22
CA SER A 244 12.87 -4.27 12.80
C SER A 244 11.81 -4.63 13.85
N VAL A 245 10.60 -4.12 13.63
CA VAL A 245 9.37 -4.51 14.33
C VAL A 245 8.35 -5.06 13.32
N ILE A 246 7.30 -5.72 13.81
CA ILE A 246 6.20 -6.25 12.99
C ILE A 246 4.96 -5.39 13.23
N GLY A 247 4.90 -4.23 12.56
CA GLY A 247 3.89 -3.19 12.82
C GLY A 247 4.07 -2.55 14.20
N HIS A 248 2.95 -2.14 14.81
CA HIS A 248 2.92 -1.66 16.21
C HIS A 248 3.52 -2.69 17.15
N LEU A 249 4.45 -2.24 18.01
CA LEU A 249 5.09 -3.01 19.05
C LEU A 249 4.21 -3.05 20.32
N GLN A 250 3.39 -2.03 20.53
CA GLN A 250 2.49 -1.87 21.66
C GLN A 250 1.03 -2.10 21.27
N SER A 251 0.20 -2.30 22.29
CA SER A 251 -1.27 -2.40 22.22
C SER A 251 -1.89 -1.68 23.41
N HIS A 252 -3.16 -1.28 23.26
CA HIS A 252 -3.92 -0.53 24.25
C HIS A 252 -5.24 -1.24 24.57
N ASP A 253 -5.54 -1.40 25.85
CA ASP A 253 -6.81 -1.94 26.34
C ASP A 253 -7.18 -1.23 27.65
N PHE A 254 -8.41 -1.39 28.14
CA PHE A 254 -8.80 -0.81 29.43
C PHE A 254 -8.14 -1.58 30.59
N GLU A 255 -7.87 -0.87 31.69
CA GLU A 255 -7.38 -1.51 32.92
C GLU A 255 -8.31 -2.65 33.40
N GLY A 256 -7.76 -3.63 34.11
CA GLY A 256 -8.37 -4.96 34.27
C GLY A 256 -9.84 -5.00 34.72
N GLN A 257 -10.27 -4.07 35.57
CA GLN A 257 -11.67 -3.98 36.05
C GLN A 257 -12.67 -3.57 34.96
N PHE A 258 -12.24 -2.89 33.90
CA PHE A 258 -13.07 -2.47 32.77
C PHE A 258 -12.93 -3.38 31.54
N ARG A 259 -11.97 -4.31 31.54
CA ARG A 259 -11.61 -5.14 30.38
C ARG A 259 -12.71 -6.11 29.94
N TYR A 260 -13.43 -6.72 30.88
CA TYR A 260 -14.45 -7.71 30.58
C TYR A 260 -15.80 -7.08 30.25
N TRP A 261 -16.56 -7.71 29.35
CA TRP A 261 -17.77 -7.11 28.78
C TRP A 261 -18.86 -6.79 29.81
N ASN A 262 -18.98 -7.61 30.85
CA ASN A 262 -19.97 -7.48 31.90
C ASN A 262 -19.39 -6.93 33.23
N SER A 263 -18.12 -6.48 33.27
CA SER A 263 -17.50 -6.02 34.52
C SER A 263 -17.77 -4.55 34.87
N CYS A 264 -18.34 -3.78 33.94
CA CYS A 264 -18.66 -2.37 34.11
C CYS A 264 -19.91 -1.98 33.30
N ASP A 265 -20.51 -0.82 33.62
CA ASP A 265 -21.43 -0.19 32.67
C ASP A 265 -20.65 0.37 31.48
N PRO A 266 -21.07 0.17 30.21
CA PRO A 266 -20.31 0.64 29.06
C PRO A 266 -20.14 2.18 28.98
N SER A 267 -20.92 2.98 29.71
CA SER A 267 -20.70 4.43 29.80
C SER A 267 -19.40 4.80 30.53
N GLN A 268 -18.93 3.93 31.44
CA GLN A 268 -17.72 4.17 32.24
C GLN A 268 -16.45 4.11 31.38
N LEU A 269 -16.50 3.45 30.21
CA LEU A 269 -15.39 3.34 29.26
C LEU A 269 -14.98 4.68 28.62
N PHE A 270 -15.83 5.70 28.68
CA PHE A 270 -15.46 7.06 28.28
C PHE A 270 -14.47 7.73 29.24
N ASP A 271 -14.37 7.28 30.50
CA ASP A 271 -13.44 7.80 31.53
C ASP A 271 -12.41 6.76 31.98
N ALA A 272 -12.69 5.46 31.81
CA ALA A 272 -11.83 4.36 32.22
C ALA A 272 -10.37 4.54 31.77
N ARG A 273 -9.42 4.19 32.65
CA ARG A 273 -7.99 4.20 32.30
C ARG A 273 -7.72 3.15 31.21
N ILE A 274 -6.85 3.54 30.28
CA ILE A 274 -6.28 2.68 29.24
C ILE A 274 -4.85 2.36 29.68
N ASP A 275 -4.50 1.07 29.62
CA ASP A 275 -3.14 0.58 29.83
C ASP A 275 -2.50 0.21 28.50
N THR A 276 -1.21 0.56 28.37
CA THR A 276 -0.38 0.25 27.21
C THR A 276 0.59 -0.88 27.54
N PHE A 277 0.65 -1.91 26.70
CA PHE A 277 1.50 -3.09 26.91
C PHE A 277 2.04 -3.63 25.58
N VAL A 278 3.10 -4.44 25.65
CA VAL A 278 3.64 -5.20 24.51
C VAL A 278 2.95 -6.57 24.46
N GLU A 279 2.43 -6.96 23.29
CA GLU A 279 1.76 -8.25 23.08
C GLU A 279 2.74 -9.44 23.20
N ASP A 280 2.24 -10.62 23.55
CA ASP A 280 3.07 -11.77 23.94
C ASP A 280 4.04 -12.24 22.83
N ASP A 281 3.62 -12.20 21.57
CA ASP A 281 4.41 -12.52 20.38
C ASP A 281 5.48 -11.44 20.06
N LYS A 282 5.27 -10.22 20.54
CA LYS A 282 6.12 -9.04 20.35
C LYS A 282 7.11 -8.81 21.50
N LYS A 283 6.90 -9.42 22.67
CA LYS A 283 7.83 -9.38 23.82
C LYS A 283 9.28 -9.74 23.45
N PRO A 284 9.58 -10.75 22.60
CA PRO A 284 10.96 -11.01 22.16
C PRO A 284 11.57 -9.85 21.35
N ILE A 285 10.77 -9.20 20.49
CA ILE A 285 11.20 -8.03 19.69
C ILE A 285 11.50 -6.85 20.61
N ALA A 286 10.59 -6.55 21.54
CA ALA A 286 10.81 -5.51 22.54
C ALA A 286 12.06 -5.81 23.39
N LYS A 287 12.29 -7.08 23.77
CA LYS A 287 13.46 -7.46 24.56
C LYS A 287 14.78 -7.36 23.80
N ASN A 288 14.77 -7.60 22.48
CA ASN A 288 15.91 -7.28 21.63
C ASN A 288 16.18 -5.76 21.63
N ILE A 289 15.16 -4.93 21.41
CA ILE A 289 15.28 -3.46 21.40
C ILE A 289 15.84 -2.94 22.74
N GLU A 290 15.29 -3.37 23.88
CA GLU A 290 15.84 -3.06 25.21
C GLU A 290 17.33 -3.43 25.32
N THR A 291 17.71 -4.61 24.83
CA THR A 291 19.06 -5.17 25.01
C THR A 291 20.09 -4.43 24.16
N GLN A 292 19.75 -4.09 22.90
CA GLN A 292 20.60 -3.27 22.03
C GLN A 292 20.71 -1.83 22.57
N ALA A 293 19.61 -1.25 23.06
CA ALA A 293 19.56 0.13 23.53
C ALA A 293 20.57 0.46 24.65
N ARG A 294 20.86 -0.51 25.54
CA ARG A 294 21.78 -0.38 26.69
C ARG A 294 23.12 0.29 26.37
N TYR A 295 23.70 -0.01 25.22
CA TYR A 295 25.04 0.42 24.83
C TYR A 295 25.06 1.37 23.62
N ASN A 296 23.89 1.69 23.05
CA ASN A 296 23.78 2.57 21.89
C ASN A 296 23.73 4.04 22.29
N GLN A 297 24.48 4.89 21.59
CA GLN A 297 24.57 6.34 21.84
C GLN A 297 23.47 7.15 21.13
N ILE A 298 22.83 6.55 20.12
CA ILE A 298 21.80 7.13 19.24
C ILE A 298 20.80 6.02 18.88
N LEU A 299 19.51 6.36 18.79
CA LEU A 299 18.44 5.54 18.21
C LEU A 299 17.99 6.17 16.89
N PHE A 300 18.10 5.44 15.78
CA PHE A 300 17.74 5.93 14.44
C PHE A 300 16.48 5.19 13.95
N ILE A 301 15.38 5.92 13.79
CA ILE A 301 14.06 5.38 13.39
C ILE A 301 13.96 5.32 11.85
N TRP A 302 13.68 4.11 11.35
CA TRP A 302 13.59 3.76 9.92
C TRP A 302 12.23 3.11 9.55
N THR A 303 11.17 3.41 10.29
CA THR A 303 9.79 3.08 9.92
C THR A 303 9.37 3.78 8.62
N ASP A 304 8.27 3.36 8.00
CA ASP A 304 7.66 4.10 6.89
C ASP A 304 7.32 5.54 7.31
N CYS A 305 7.27 6.48 6.36
CA CYS A 305 7.31 7.92 6.69
C CYS A 305 5.93 8.60 6.81
N ASP A 306 4.89 7.83 7.06
CA ASP A 306 3.53 8.28 7.37
C ASP A 306 3.30 8.50 8.88
N ARG A 307 2.07 8.85 9.27
CA ARG A 307 1.74 9.11 10.68
C ARG A 307 1.81 7.86 11.56
N GLU A 308 1.37 6.71 11.05
CA GLU A 308 1.43 5.45 11.80
C GLU A 308 2.90 5.04 12.02
N GLY A 309 3.76 5.21 11.00
CA GLY A 309 5.20 5.02 11.11
C GLY A 309 5.92 5.97 12.07
N GLU A 310 5.49 7.23 12.23
CA GLU A 310 5.96 8.10 13.32
C GLU A 310 5.53 7.55 14.70
N HIS A 311 4.30 7.06 14.83
CA HIS A 311 3.81 6.50 16.09
C HIS A 311 4.55 5.21 16.48
N ILE A 312 4.74 4.28 15.55
CA ILE A 312 5.57 3.08 15.75
C ILE A 312 7.01 3.46 16.10
N GLY A 313 7.53 4.55 15.52
CA GLY A 313 8.81 5.16 15.92
C GLY A 313 8.85 5.61 17.39
N SER A 314 7.74 6.18 17.89
CA SER A 314 7.59 6.58 19.29
C SER A 314 7.49 5.37 20.24
N GLU A 315 6.81 4.29 19.83
CA GLU A 315 6.75 3.02 20.58
C GLU A 315 8.13 2.35 20.69
N ILE A 316 8.88 2.29 19.58
CA ILE A 316 10.26 1.77 19.55
C ILE A 316 11.15 2.55 20.52
N ARG A 317 11.06 3.90 20.51
CA ARG A 317 11.77 4.75 21.47
C ARG A 317 11.36 4.42 22.90
N ASP A 318 10.07 4.33 23.20
CA ASP A 318 9.61 4.15 24.56
C ASP A 318 10.05 2.80 25.15
N VAL A 319 10.17 1.75 24.32
CA VAL A 319 10.80 0.48 24.72
C VAL A 319 12.33 0.60 24.83
N ALA A 320 13.01 1.25 23.88
CA ALA A 320 14.47 1.45 23.94
C ALA A 320 14.90 2.25 25.18
N VAL A 321 14.09 3.22 25.61
CA VAL A 321 14.30 4.03 26.81
C VAL A 321 14.31 3.21 28.10
N VAL A 322 13.64 2.05 28.15
CA VAL A 322 13.73 1.10 29.28
C VAL A 322 15.14 0.50 29.39
N GLY A 323 15.80 0.26 28.25
CA GLY A 323 17.19 -0.19 28.19
C GLY A 323 18.22 0.92 28.43
N ASN A 324 17.92 2.15 27.99
CA ASN A 324 18.80 3.32 28.12
C ASN A 324 18.00 4.63 28.15
N PRO A 325 17.75 5.22 29.33
CA PRO A 325 16.92 6.42 29.46
C PRO A 325 17.39 7.65 28.66
N ARG A 326 18.70 7.75 28.38
CA ARG A 326 19.30 8.87 27.62
C ARG A 326 18.81 8.93 26.17
N LEU A 327 18.22 7.86 25.64
CA LEU A 327 17.63 7.89 24.30
C LEU A 327 16.42 8.84 24.19
N ARG A 328 15.84 9.28 25.32
CA ARG A 328 14.81 10.33 25.37
C ARG A 328 15.38 11.76 25.34
N ASP A 329 16.70 11.94 25.47
CA ASP A 329 17.34 13.27 25.42
C ASP A 329 17.30 13.84 23.99
N ALA A 330 17.35 15.18 23.87
CA ALA A 330 17.32 15.87 22.58
C ALA A 330 18.48 15.43 21.67
N GLY A 331 18.15 15.05 20.42
CA GLY A 331 19.12 14.56 19.44
C GLY A 331 19.64 13.12 19.70
N LYS A 332 19.07 12.39 20.67
CA LYS A 332 19.42 10.98 20.92
C LYS A 332 18.49 9.98 20.23
N THR A 333 17.21 10.32 20.07
CA THR A 333 16.35 9.69 19.06
C THR A 333 16.29 10.58 17.83
N VAL A 334 16.53 10.00 16.66
CA VAL A 334 16.55 10.67 15.35
C VAL A 334 15.80 9.82 14.31
N ARG A 335 15.41 10.45 13.21
CA ARG A 335 14.45 9.92 12.24
C ARG A 335 14.98 10.04 10.83
N ALA A 336 14.92 8.94 10.08
CA ALA A 336 15.19 8.93 8.64
C ALA A 336 13.90 9.26 7.88
N ARG A 337 13.98 10.10 6.83
CA ARG A 337 12.87 10.41 5.93
C ARG A 337 13.16 9.91 4.52
N PHE A 338 12.32 9.01 4.01
CA PHE A 338 12.49 8.37 2.71
C PHE A 338 11.14 8.03 2.06
N SER A 339 11.08 8.09 0.72
CA SER A 339 9.86 7.84 -0.06
C SER A 339 9.96 6.63 -1.00
N ASN A 340 11.14 6.00 -1.06
CA ASN A 340 11.41 4.74 -1.74
C ASN A 340 12.68 4.10 -1.14
N ILE A 341 12.97 2.86 -1.53
CA ILE A 341 14.09 2.05 -1.02
C ILE A 341 15.26 2.02 -2.02
N GLU A 342 15.39 3.02 -2.90
CA GLU A 342 16.55 3.13 -3.79
C GLU A 342 17.80 3.52 -2.99
N ARG A 343 18.94 2.87 -3.27
CA ARG A 343 20.22 3.05 -2.55
C ARG A 343 20.60 4.52 -2.35
N ALA A 344 20.41 5.36 -3.38
CA ALA A 344 20.70 6.78 -3.30
C ALA A 344 19.77 7.53 -2.30
N HIS A 345 18.48 7.18 -2.29
CA HIS A 345 17.49 7.78 -1.40
C HIS A 345 17.70 7.38 0.07
N ILE A 346 18.05 6.12 0.32
CA ILE A 346 18.39 5.61 1.65
C ILE A 346 19.69 6.22 2.17
N ILE A 347 20.73 6.34 1.33
CA ILE A 347 21.98 7.03 1.70
C ILE A 347 21.72 8.52 1.99
N ASN A 348 20.82 9.18 1.25
CA ASN A 348 20.45 10.57 1.53
C ASN A 348 19.71 10.70 2.87
N ALA A 349 18.79 9.79 3.19
CA ALA A 349 18.06 9.77 4.47
C ALA A 349 19.01 9.51 5.65
N ALA A 350 19.99 8.62 5.50
CA ALA A 350 21.02 8.34 6.51
C ALA A 350 21.93 9.53 6.79
N ARG A 351 22.15 10.41 5.79
CA ARG A 351 23.00 11.61 5.90
C ARG A 351 22.27 12.83 6.45
N ASN A 352 20.94 12.87 6.38
CA ASN A 352 20.11 14.01 6.79
C ASN A 352 19.06 13.58 7.84
N PRO A 353 19.49 13.14 9.05
CA PRO A 353 18.56 12.80 10.12
C PRO A 353 17.78 14.02 10.60
N VAL A 354 16.49 13.84 10.88
CA VAL A 354 15.61 14.85 11.50
C VAL A 354 15.12 14.38 12.87
N PRO A 355 14.47 15.21 13.70
CA PRO A 355 13.74 14.74 14.88
C PRO A 355 12.58 13.81 14.51
N LEU A 356 12.16 12.95 15.46
CA LEU A 356 10.89 12.23 15.38
C LEU A 356 9.72 13.23 15.52
N ASP A 357 8.63 13.04 14.77
CA ASP A 357 7.49 13.93 14.81
C ASP A 357 6.47 13.53 15.88
N GLU A 358 6.65 14.08 17.09
CA GLU A 358 5.72 13.88 18.21
C GLU A 358 4.30 14.36 17.90
N ALA A 359 4.10 15.33 17.00
CA ALA A 359 2.77 15.85 16.69
C ALA A 359 1.98 14.83 15.84
N GLN A 360 2.63 14.20 14.86
CA GLN A 360 2.06 13.09 14.10
C GLN A 360 1.82 11.85 14.99
N ALA A 361 2.79 11.48 15.83
CA ALA A 361 2.63 10.37 16.78
C ALA A 361 1.47 10.62 17.79
N HIS A 362 1.34 11.84 18.31
CA HIS A 362 0.22 12.22 19.17
C HIS A 362 -1.14 12.20 18.46
N ALA A 363 -1.21 12.53 17.17
CA ALA A 363 -2.44 12.43 16.39
C ALA A 363 -2.91 10.98 16.27
N VAL A 364 -2.01 10.04 15.96
CA VAL A 364 -2.33 8.60 15.91
C VAL A 364 -2.75 8.07 17.28
N ALA A 365 -1.99 8.38 18.33
CA ALA A 365 -2.34 7.95 19.70
C ALA A 365 -3.71 8.50 20.16
N SER A 366 -4.07 9.72 19.72
CA SER A 366 -5.40 10.30 19.96
C SER A 366 -6.49 9.58 19.17
N ARG A 367 -6.25 9.25 17.89
CA ARG A 367 -7.15 8.47 17.03
C ARG A 367 -7.43 7.09 17.65
N MET A 368 -6.38 6.37 18.05
CA MET A 368 -6.47 5.03 18.65
C MET A 368 -7.25 5.05 19.97
N GLU A 369 -6.97 6.01 20.86
CA GLU A 369 -7.71 6.18 22.11
C GLU A 369 -9.20 6.48 21.87
N LEU A 370 -9.52 7.38 20.93
CA LEU A 370 -10.90 7.76 20.62
C LEU A 370 -11.67 6.62 19.94
N ASP A 371 -11.05 5.90 19.00
CA ASP A 371 -11.65 4.73 18.35
C ASP A 371 -11.84 3.56 19.33
N LEU A 372 -10.93 3.35 20.31
CA LEU A 372 -11.11 2.38 21.39
C LEU A 372 -12.25 2.76 22.34
N ARG A 373 -12.25 3.99 22.88
CA ARG A 373 -13.28 4.47 23.81
C ARG A 373 -14.67 4.45 23.19
N THR A 374 -14.84 5.05 22.01
CA THR A 374 -16.14 5.10 21.33
C THR A 374 -16.55 3.73 20.82
N GLY A 375 -15.64 2.99 20.19
CA GLY A 375 -15.87 1.65 19.68
C GLY A 375 -16.35 0.69 20.78
N ALA A 376 -15.65 0.61 21.91
CA ALA A 376 -16.02 -0.29 23.00
C ALA A 376 -17.35 0.10 23.68
N SER A 377 -17.54 1.38 24.01
CA SER A 377 -18.75 1.89 24.68
C SER A 377 -20.01 1.57 23.89
N PHE A 378 -20.03 1.90 22.60
CA PHE A 378 -21.17 1.62 21.73
C PHE A 378 -21.28 0.12 21.36
N THR A 379 -20.16 -0.61 21.14
CA THR A 379 -20.20 -2.04 20.78
C THR A 379 -20.76 -2.93 21.89
N ARG A 380 -20.31 -2.74 23.15
CA ARG A 380 -20.85 -3.50 24.29
C ARG A 380 -22.34 -3.19 24.46
N THR A 381 -22.69 -1.89 24.46
CA THR A 381 -24.08 -1.41 24.53
C THR A 381 -24.98 -2.05 23.47
N LEU A 382 -24.59 -1.99 22.19
CA LEU A 382 -25.36 -2.51 21.07
C LEU A 382 -25.51 -4.03 21.17
N THR A 383 -24.41 -4.74 21.38
CA THR A 383 -24.44 -6.21 21.44
C THR A 383 -25.29 -6.67 22.62
N MET A 384 -25.07 -6.15 23.83
CA MET A 384 -25.87 -6.53 25.01
C MET A 384 -27.35 -6.16 24.87
N SER A 385 -27.65 -4.99 24.30
CA SER A 385 -29.04 -4.53 24.10
C SER A 385 -29.79 -5.29 23.00
N LEU A 386 -29.08 -5.79 21.99
CA LEU A 386 -29.68 -6.42 20.81
C LEU A 386 -29.52 -7.95 20.78
N LYS A 387 -28.65 -8.55 21.59
CA LYS A 387 -28.47 -10.02 21.69
C LYS A 387 -29.81 -10.77 21.81
N PRO A 388 -30.78 -10.36 22.66
CA PRO A 388 -32.09 -11.02 22.78
C PRO A 388 -33.02 -10.87 21.56
N LEU A 389 -32.64 -10.09 20.54
CA LEU A 389 -33.40 -9.87 19.30
C LEU A 389 -32.71 -10.44 18.05
N ILE A 390 -31.40 -10.69 18.11
CA ILE A 390 -30.59 -11.15 16.97
C ILE A 390 -30.08 -12.58 17.13
N VAL A 391 -30.01 -13.10 18.36
CA VAL A 391 -29.66 -14.50 18.64
C VAL A 391 -30.95 -15.31 18.74
N THR A 392 -31.24 -16.06 17.69
CA THR A 392 -32.29 -17.07 17.62
C THR A 392 -31.69 -18.48 17.66
N PRO A 393 -32.46 -19.54 17.97
CA PRO A 393 -31.97 -20.91 17.91
C PRO A 393 -31.32 -21.23 16.55
N GLY A 394 -30.10 -21.76 16.55
CA GLY A 394 -29.32 -22.03 15.34
C GLY A 394 -28.54 -20.85 14.74
N SER A 395 -28.50 -19.70 15.42
CA SER A 395 -27.61 -18.58 15.07
C SER A 395 -26.37 -18.53 15.98
N ASP A 396 -25.32 -17.81 15.55
CA ASP A 396 -24.11 -17.60 16.34
C ASP A 396 -24.41 -16.80 17.62
N GLU A 397 -24.37 -17.48 18.78
CA GLU A 397 -24.58 -16.88 20.09
C GLU A 397 -23.50 -15.86 20.48
N ASN A 398 -22.35 -15.85 19.80
CA ASN A 398 -21.25 -14.90 20.02
C ASN A 398 -21.25 -13.73 19.03
N ARG A 399 -22.32 -13.56 18.22
CA ARG A 399 -22.42 -12.48 17.23
C ARG A 399 -22.31 -11.08 17.84
N ILE A 400 -21.17 -10.44 17.61
CA ILE A 400 -20.88 -9.05 18.03
C ILE A 400 -21.58 -8.04 17.11
N VAL A 401 -22.23 -7.03 17.69
CA VAL A 401 -22.75 -5.85 16.99
C VAL A 401 -21.81 -4.67 17.26
N SER A 402 -20.78 -4.53 16.44
CA SER A 402 -19.76 -3.49 16.57
C SER A 402 -20.21 -2.11 16.08
N TYR A 403 -19.90 -1.08 16.85
CA TYR A 403 -19.81 0.29 16.38
C TYR A 403 -18.35 0.69 16.13
N GLY A 404 -18.13 1.61 15.20
CA GLY A 404 -16.85 2.29 14.99
C GLY A 404 -17.11 3.63 14.32
N SER A 405 -16.38 4.68 14.73
CA SER A 405 -16.72 6.07 14.41
C SER A 405 -16.73 6.38 12.91
N CYS A 406 -15.87 5.74 12.12
CA CYS A 406 -15.87 5.82 10.64
C CYS A 406 -16.68 4.68 9.99
N GLN A 407 -16.61 3.47 10.56
CA GLN A 407 -17.35 2.30 10.08
C GLN A 407 -18.87 2.56 9.94
N PHE A 408 -19.46 3.31 10.88
CA PHE A 408 -20.89 3.58 10.90
C PHE A 408 -21.37 4.56 9.81
N PRO A 409 -20.76 5.74 9.59
CA PRO A 409 -21.11 6.59 8.44
C PRO A 409 -20.75 5.97 7.07
N THR A 410 -19.69 5.15 6.96
CA THR A 410 -19.42 4.39 5.72
C THR A 410 -20.57 3.41 5.40
N LEU A 411 -21.11 2.71 6.39
CA LEU A 411 -22.35 1.92 6.25
C LEU A 411 -23.56 2.82 5.91
N GLY A 412 -23.63 4.01 6.52
CA GLY A 412 -24.64 5.02 6.26
C GLY A 412 -24.79 5.37 4.78
N PHE A 413 -23.69 5.60 4.05
CA PHE A 413 -23.73 5.84 2.60
C PHE A 413 -24.33 4.67 1.81
N VAL A 414 -24.00 3.43 2.19
CA VAL A 414 -24.53 2.21 1.53
C VAL A 414 -26.03 2.06 1.78
N VAL A 415 -26.49 2.24 3.01
CA VAL A 415 -27.93 2.19 3.35
C VAL A 415 -28.70 3.34 2.71
N GLU A 416 -28.13 4.55 2.65
CA GLU A 416 -28.78 5.68 1.98
C GLU A 416 -28.92 5.43 0.47
N ARG A 417 -27.87 4.94 -0.22
CA ARG A 417 -28.00 4.57 -1.64
C ARG A 417 -28.99 3.43 -1.83
N TYR A 418 -28.98 2.41 -0.97
CA TYR A 418 -29.93 1.29 -1.03
C TYR A 418 -31.39 1.76 -0.94
N PHE A 419 -31.70 2.69 -0.02
CA PHE A 419 -33.03 3.30 0.04
C PHE A 419 -33.31 4.23 -1.14
N ARG A 420 -32.34 5.01 -1.63
CA ARG A 420 -32.49 5.77 -2.88
C ARG A 420 -32.83 4.85 -4.05
N VAL A 421 -32.30 3.62 -4.13
CA VAL A 421 -32.64 2.64 -5.18
C VAL A 421 -34.00 1.98 -4.94
N ARG A 422 -34.29 1.51 -3.72
CA ARG A 422 -35.55 0.79 -3.41
C ARG A 422 -36.78 1.69 -3.36
N ASN A 423 -36.59 2.95 -2.98
CA ASN A 423 -37.64 3.97 -2.95
C ASN A 423 -37.60 4.87 -4.20
N PHE A 424 -36.68 4.64 -5.14
CA PHE A 424 -36.87 5.09 -6.51
C PHE A 424 -37.82 4.14 -7.23
N VAL A 425 -38.79 4.71 -7.92
CA VAL A 425 -39.76 3.95 -8.71
C VAL A 425 -40.15 4.83 -9.92
N PRO A 426 -39.96 4.38 -11.18
CA PRO A 426 -39.90 5.24 -12.38
C PRO A 426 -41.07 6.18 -12.72
N GLU A 427 -40.74 7.28 -13.39
CA GLU A 427 -41.64 8.18 -14.13
C GLU A 427 -41.52 7.96 -15.65
N GLN A 428 -42.58 8.23 -16.42
CA GLN A 428 -42.57 8.11 -17.89
C GLN A 428 -42.37 9.48 -18.55
N PHE A 429 -41.52 9.51 -19.58
CA PHE A 429 -41.24 10.70 -20.38
C PHE A 429 -41.34 10.40 -21.87
N TRP A 430 -41.39 11.46 -22.68
CA TRP A 430 -41.40 11.41 -24.14
C TRP A 430 -40.35 12.38 -24.70
N LYS A 431 -39.64 11.96 -25.74
CA LYS A 431 -38.67 12.79 -26.49
C LYS A 431 -38.97 12.74 -27.99
N ILE A 432 -38.79 13.87 -28.66
CA ILE A 432 -38.77 13.90 -30.13
C ILE A 432 -37.39 13.36 -30.56
N HIS A 433 -37.40 12.31 -31.37
CA HIS A 433 -36.23 11.73 -32.02
C HIS A 433 -36.18 12.21 -33.47
N VAL A 434 -35.03 12.72 -33.89
CA VAL A 434 -34.76 13.16 -35.27
C VAL A 434 -33.45 12.53 -35.71
N MET A 435 -33.48 11.77 -36.80
CA MET A 435 -32.30 11.19 -37.44
C MET A 435 -32.31 11.53 -38.93
N HIS A 436 -31.13 11.83 -39.47
CA HIS A 436 -30.94 12.03 -40.90
C HIS A 436 -29.74 11.22 -41.40
N GLU A 437 -29.91 10.52 -42.51
CA GLU A 437 -28.86 9.76 -43.17
C GLU A 437 -28.28 10.60 -44.33
N LYS A 438 -27.00 10.93 -44.24
CA LYS A 438 -26.27 11.74 -45.22
C LYS A 438 -24.90 11.13 -45.47
N ASP A 439 -24.49 11.04 -46.74
CA ASP A 439 -23.24 10.41 -47.16
C ASP A 439 -23.07 8.94 -46.67
N GLY A 440 -24.20 8.24 -46.40
CA GLY A 440 -24.25 6.90 -45.80
C GLY A 440 -24.10 6.87 -44.27
N ILE A 441 -23.96 8.03 -43.62
CA ILE A 441 -23.79 8.18 -42.17
C ILE A 441 -25.12 8.62 -41.55
N LYS A 442 -25.59 7.89 -40.54
CA LYS A 442 -26.79 8.22 -39.76
C LYS A 442 -26.43 9.14 -38.60
N VAL A 443 -27.05 10.31 -38.55
CA VAL A 443 -26.83 11.33 -37.52
C VAL A 443 -28.07 11.45 -36.64
N ASN A 444 -27.94 11.14 -35.36
CA ASN A 444 -28.99 11.34 -34.36
C ASN A 444 -28.86 12.75 -33.77
N PHE A 445 -29.90 13.56 -33.94
CA PHE A 445 -29.98 14.91 -33.38
C PHE A 445 -30.77 14.88 -32.06
N ARG A 446 -30.10 15.16 -30.94
CA ARG A 446 -30.70 15.21 -29.60
C ARG A 446 -31.56 16.48 -29.49
N TRP A 447 -32.83 16.31 -29.14
CA TRP A 447 -33.75 17.43 -28.89
C TRP A 447 -33.24 18.32 -27.76
N ALA A 448 -33.23 19.65 -27.95
CA ALA A 448 -32.67 20.59 -26.98
C ALA A 448 -33.43 20.62 -25.63
N ARG A 449 -34.69 20.15 -25.60
CA ARG A 449 -35.45 19.95 -24.36
C ARG A 449 -35.13 18.63 -23.63
N ASN A 450 -34.30 17.77 -24.22
CA ASN A 450 -34.03 16.38 -23.86
C ASN A 450 -35.30 15.49 -23.90
N HIS A 451 -36.20 15.64 -22.94
CA HIS A 451 -37.46 14.90 -22.80
C HIS A 451 -38.45 15.69 -21.93
N LEU A 452 -39.76 15.44 -22.08
CA LEU A 452 -40.80 16.02 -21.24
C LEU A 452 -41.70 14.92 -20.64
N PHE A 453 -42.27 15.19 -19.46
CA PHE A 453 -43.14 14.28 -18.71
C PHE A 453 -44.63 14.41 -19.07
N ASP A 454 -44.98 15.26 -20.03
CA ASP A 454 -46.34 15.38 -20.57
C ASP A 454 -46.36 14.96 -22.05
N ARG A 455 -47.13 13.91 -22.36
CA ARG A 455 -47.26 13.37 -23.72
C ARG A 455 -47.98 14.31 -24.68
N MET A 456 -48.98 15.06 -24.22
CA MET A 456 -49.76 15.96 -25.07
C MET A 456 -48.93 17.17 -25.50
N VAL A 457 -48.11 17.71 -24.59
CA VAL A 457 -47.14 18.76 -24.93
C VAL A 457 -46.15 18.26 -25.99
N VAL A 458 -45.58 17.05 -25.85
CA VAL A 458 -44.67 16.50 -26.87
C VAL A 458 -45.37 16.27 -28.20
N VAL A 459 -46.62 15.81 -28.21
CA VAL A 459 -47.43 15.65 -29.44
C VAL A 459 -47.66 17.00 -30.14
N ILE A 460 -48.05 18.05 -29.40
CA ILE A 460 -48.29 19.40 -29.96
C ILE A 460 -47.00 20.01 -30.54
N LEU A 461 -45.85 19.80 -29.89
CA LEU A 461 -44.56 20.27 -30.40
C LEU A 461 -44.14 19.47 -31.64
N PHE A 462 -44.30 18.14 -31.63
CA PHE A 462 -43.97 17.26 -32.75
C PHE A 462 -44.85 17.49 -33.98
N GLU A 463 -46.15 17.79 -33.81
CA GLU A 463 -47.03 18.16 -34.91
C GLU A 463 -46.50 19.39 -35.66
N ARG A 464 -46.03 20.41 -34.93
CA ARG A 464 -45.43 21.63 -35.52
C ARG A 464 -44.10 21.36 -36.22
N CYS A 465 -43.35 20.34 -35.80
CA CYS A 465 -42.19 19.83 -36.54
C CYS A 465 -42.63 19.21 -37.88
N LEU A 466 -43.59 18.27 -37.85
CA LEU A 466 -44.11 17.60 -39.06
C LEU A 466 -44.72 18.60 -40.06
N GLN A 467 -45.46 19.61 -39.58
CA GLN A 467 -46.04 20.68 -40.41
C GLN A 467 -44.96 21.48 -41.18
N ALA A 468 -43.76 21.64 -40.62
CA ALA A 468 -42.65 22.32 -41.28
C ALA A 468 -41.97 21.49 -42.38
N LYS A 469 -42.15 20.15 -42.36
CA LYS A 469 -41.57 19.14 -43.26
C LYS A 469 -40.05 19.02 -43.24
N THR A 470 -39.32 20.12 -43.48
CA THR A 470 -37.86 20.14 -43.51
C THR A 470 -37.24 20.73 -42.24
N ALA A 471 -36.08 20.21 -41.87
CA ALA A 471 -35.19 20.81 -40.89
C ALA A 471 -34.18 21.74 -41.60
N LYS A 472 -33.76 22.80 -40.90
CA LYS A 472 -32.73 23.73 -41.36
C LYS A 472 -31.54 23.73 -40.41
N VAL A 473 -30.33 23.64 -40.94
CA VAL A 473 -29.08 23.80 -40.17
C VAL A 473 -28.92 25.26 -39.75
N THR A 474 -28.99 25.51 -38.45
CA THR A 474 -28.86 26.85 -37.84
C THR A 474 -27.44 27.14 -37.37
N LYS A 475 -26.68 26.11 -37.00
CA LYS A 475 -25.31 26.19 -36.49
C LYS A 475 -24.49 25.04 -37.05
N VAL A 476 -23.30 25.32 -37.57
CA VAL A 476 -22.22 24.34 -37.73
C VAL A 476 -20.99 24.97 -37.09
N GLN A 477 -20.47 24.35 -36.04
CA GLN A 477 -19.33 24.89 -35.31
C GLN A 477 -18.36 23.80 -34.90
N THR A 478 -17.19 23.80 -35.52
CA THR A 478 -16.03 23.01 -35.10
C THR A 478 -15.14 23.87 -34.21
N ARG A 479 -14.74 23.36 -33.04
CA ARG A 479 -13.75 23.97 -32.15
C ARG A 479 -12.62 22.98 -31.85
N PRO A 480 -11.36 23.43 -31.72
CA PRO A 480 -10.33 22.64 -31.07
C PRO A 480 -10.76 22.26 -29.66
N THR A 481 -10.40 21.06 -29.22
CA THR A 481 -10.61 20.56 -27.87
C THR A 481 -9.41 19.69 -27.48
N SER A 482 -9.13 19.59 -26.19
CA SER A 482 -8.19 18.60 -25.67
C SER A 482 -8.90 17.71 -24.65
N LYS A 483 -8.43 16.48 -24.52
CA LYS A 483 -8.66 15.71 -23.29
C LYS A 483 -7.38 15.74 -22.48
N TRP A 484 -7.51 16.22 -21.26
CA TRP A 484 -6.41 16.37 -20.33
C TRP A 484 -5.77 15.02 -19.99
N LYS A 485 -4.44 15.01 -19.92
CA LYS A 485 -3.67 13.92 -19.32
C LYS A 485 -4.05 13.78 -17.83
N PRO A 486 -3.93 12.58 -17.24
CA PRO A 486 -4.29 12.38 -15.84
C PRO A 486 -3.41 13.20 -14.89
N LEU A 487 -3.93 13.49 -13.70
CA LEU A 487 -3.13 13.99 -12.58
C LEU A 487 -2.20 12.87 -12.04
N PRO A 488 -1.08 13.24 -11.38
CA PRO A 488 -0.29 12.33 -10.56
C PRO A 488 -1.14 11.46 -9.61
N LEU A 489 -0.61 10.29 -9.25
CA LEU A 489 -1.41 9.24 -8.61
C LEU A 489 -1.38 9.37 -7.09
N THR A 490 -2.53 9.67 -6.48
CA THR A 490 -2.74 9.58 -5.03
C THR A 490 -3.21 8.18 -4.63
N THR A 491 -3.21 7.88 -3.32
CA THR A 491 -3.76 6.63 -2.79
C THR A 491 -5.25 6.47 -3.09
N VAL A 492 -6.04 7.53 -2.95
CA VAL A 492 -7.49 7.53 -3.24
C VAL A 492 -7.75 7.18 -4.71
N GLU A 493 -6.98 7.78 -5.62
CA GLU A 493 -7.06 7.46 -7.06
C GLU A 493 -6.59 6.03 -7.37
N LEU A 494 -5.54 5.54 -6.72
CA LEU A 494 -5.08 4.15 -6.87
C LEU A 494 -6.17 3.15 -6.43
N GLN A 495 -6.81 3.36 -5.28
CA GLN A 495 -7.90 2.48 -4.81
C GLN A 495 -9.12 2.52 -5.75
N LYS A 496 -9.56 3.72 -6.17
CA LYS A 496 -10.67 3.90 -7.13
C LYS A 496 -10.36 3.23 -8.47
N CYS A 497 -9.17 3.45 -9.03
CA CYS A 497 -8.76 2.86 -10.30
C CYS A 497 -8.51 1.35 -10.22
N GLY A 498 -7.96 0.84 -9.12
CA GLY A 498 -7.76 -0.60 -8.89
C GLY A 498 -9.09 -1.37 -8.95
N SER A 499 -10.14 -0.86 -8.31
CA SER A 499 -11.47 -1.48 -8.37
C SER A 499 -12.18 -1.21 -9.72
N ARG A 500 -12.09 0.00 -10.28
CA ARG A 500 -12.70 0.38 -11.59
C ARG A 500 -12.06 -0.32 -12.80
N PHE A 501 -10.77 -0.65 -12.77
CA PHE A 501 -10.02 -1.19 -13.92
C PHE A 501 -9.35 -2.54 -13.64
N LEU A 502 -8.70 -2.73 -12.49
CA LEU A 502 -7.99 -3.98 -12.17
C LEU A 502 -8.91 -5.05 -11.57
N ARG A 503 -10.15 -4.71 -11.17
CA ARG A 503 -11.14 -5.61 -10.54
C ARG A 503 -10.68 -6.18 -9.18
N MET A 504 -9.73 -5.51 -8.54
CA MET A 504 -9.26 -5.81 -7.19
C MET A 504 -9.99 -4.89 -6.20
N ASP A 505 -10.33 -5.38 -5.02
CA ASP A 505 -10.87 -4.52 -3.97
C ASP A 505 -9.81 -3.56 -3.40
N SER A 506 -10.26 -2.45 -2.84
CA SER A 506 -9.40 -1.39 -2.30
C SER A 506 -8.31 -1.89 -1.33
N HIS A 507 -8.62 -2.83 -0.46
CA HIS A 507 -7.67 -3.40 0.52
C HIS A 507 -6.65 -4.32 -0.16
N ARG A 508 -7.07 -5.16 -1.13
CA ARG A 508 -6.14 -5.97 -1.93
C ARG A 508 -5.18 -5.11 -2.75
N VAL A 509 -5.66 -4.01 -3.34
CA VAL A 509 -4.82 -3.05 -4.10
C VAL A 509 -3.75 -2.43 -3.21
N MET A 510 -4.12 -1.96 -2.01
CA MET A 510 -3.16 -1.34 -1.08
C MET A 510 -2.06 -2.31 -0.66
N LYS A 511 -2.42 -3.54 -0.28
CA LYS A 511 -1.42 -4.55 0.10
C LYS A 511 -0.43 -4.83 -1.04
N ILE A 512 -0.90 -4.97 -2.28
CA ILE A 512 0.00 -5.19 -3.43
C ILE A 512 0.91 -3.98 -3.66
N ALA A 513 0.41 -2.76 -3.45
CA ALA A 513 1.23 -1.55 -3.57
C ALA A 513 2.31 -1.46 -2.46
N GLU A 514 1.99 -1.90 -1.24
CA GLU A 514 2.94 -2.03 -0.12
C GLU A 514 4.00 -3.12 -0.41
N ASP A 515 3.58 -4.28 -0.93
CA ASP A 515 4.48 -5.35 -1.40
C ASP A 515 5.44 -4.84 -2.50
N LEU A 516 4.95 -4.04 -3.46
CA LEU A 516 5.76 -3.43 -4.54
C LEU A 516 6.70 -2.32 -4.06
N TYR A 517 6.30 -1.54 -3.05
CA TYR A 517 7.14 -0.53 -2.39
C TYR A 517 8.28 -1.19 -1.62
N THR A 518 7.98 -2.22 -0.83
CA THR A 518 8.96 -2.99 -0.04
C THR A 518 10.00 -3.67 -0.94
N LYS A 519 9.61 -4.06 -2.15
CA LYS A 519 10.51 -4.60 -3.19
C LYS A 519 11.27 -3.52 -3.98
N GLY A 520 11.06 -2.23 -3.70
CA GLY A 520 11.76 -1.11 -4.35
C GLY A 520 11.29 -0.76 -5.77
N TRP A 521 10.11 -1.23 -6.19
CA TRP A 521 9.58 -1.02 -7.54
C TRP A 521 8.80 0.29 -7.71
N ILE A 522 8.06 0.70 -6.67
CA ILE A 522 7.28 1.95 -6.66
C ILE A 522 7.63 2.80 -5.42
N SER A 523 7.24 4.08 -5.46
CA SER A 523 7.29 4.94 -4.28
C SER A 523 6.21 4.58 -3.26
N TYR A 524 6.34 5.12 -2.05
CA TYR A 524 5.44 4.83 -0.94
C TYR A 524 3.95 5.04 -1.31
N PRO A 525 3.05 4.06 -1.07
CA PRO A 525 1.72 4.05 -1.67
C PRO A 525 0.64 4.75 -0.83
N ARG A 526 0.96 5.23 0.39
CA ARG A 526 0.06 6.01 1.25
C ARG A 526 0.46 7.50 1.21
N THR A 527 -0.12 8.24 0.27
CA THR A 527 0.13 9.68 0.02
C THR A 527 -1.12 10.37 -0.53
N GLU A 528 -1.35 11.61 -0.07
CA GLU A 528 -2.41 12.49 -0.56
C GLU A 528 -1.89 13.46 -1.65
N THR A 529 -0.58 13.45 -1.96
CA THR A 529 0.08 14.37 -2.88
C THR A 529 -0.24 14.09 -4.35
N ASP A 530 -0.71 15.10 -5.07
CA ASP A 530 -1.11 15.05 -6.49
C ASP A 530 -0.27 15.96 -7.41
N GLN A 531 0.94 16.30 -6.97
CA GLN A 531 1.90 17.20 -7.63
C GLN A 531 3.34 16.70 -7.41
N PHE A 532 4.23 16.85 -8.40
CA PHE A 532 5.63 16.44 -8.25
C PHE A 532 6.51 17.65 -7.88
N ASP A 533 7.52 17.43 -7.02
CA ASP A 533 8.52 18.47 -6.73
C ASP A 533 9.31 18.83 -8.00
N ARG A 534 9.49 20.13 -8.27
CA ARG A 534 10.21 20.63 -9.44
C ARG A 534 11.70 20.29 -9.45
N GLY A 535 12.28 19.98 -8.29
CA GLY A 535 13.64 19.45 -8.17
C GLY A 535 13.76 17.95 -8.46
N MET A 536 12.64 17.24 -8.64
CA MET A 536 12.64 15.80 -8.87
C MET A 536 12.97 15.46 -10.33
N ASN A 537 14.00 14.64 -10.57
CA ASN A 537 14.40 14.24 -11.92
C ASN A 537 13.46 13.15 -12.48
N LEU A 538 12.28 13.57 -12.93
CA LEU A 538 11.28 12.67 -13.53
C LEU A 538 11.78 12.04 -14.84
N GLN A 539 12.65 12.71 -15.60
CA GLN A 539 13.23 12.15 -16.83
C GLN A 539 14.11 10.93 -16.55
N ALA A 540 14.86 10.90 -15.44
CA ALA A 540 15.60 9.70 -15.03
C ALA A 540 14.66 8.50 -14.75
N LEU A 541 13.49 8.75 -14.16
CA LEU A 541 12.49 7.71 -13.93
C LEU A 541 11.84 7.23 -15.25
N VAL A 542 11.54 8.14 -16.17
CA VAL A 542 11.10 7.80 -17.54
C VAL A 542 12.17 6.97 -18.27
N GLN A 543 13.45 7.34 -18.16
CA GLN A 543 14.57 6.64 -18.77
C GLN A 543 14.67 5.18 -18.29
N LYS A 544 14.45 4.91 -16.99
CA LYS A 544 14.40 3.53 -16.46
C LYS A 544 13.32 2.68 -17.16
N GLN A 545 12.18 3.26 -17.52
CA GLN A 545 11.05 2.58 -18.16
C GLN A 545 11.22 2.27 -19.66
N THR A 546 12.29 2.77 -20.30
CA THR A 546 12.55 2.61 -21.75
C THR A 546 12.76 1.16 -22.22
N GLN A 547 13.03 0.25 -21.28
CA GLN A 547 13.29 -1.18 -21.51
C GLN A 547 12.01 -2.03 -21.68
N SER A 548 10.85 -1.53 -21.24
CA SER A 548 9.60 -2.28 -21.25
C SER A 548 9.14 -2.66 -22.67
N ARG A 549 8.81 -3.94 -22.89
CA ARG A 549 8.19 -4.40 -24.15
C ARG A 549 6.80 -3.80 -24.39
N GLN A 550 6.13 -3.32 -23.34
CA GLN A 550 4.75 -2.84 -23.37
C GLN A 550 4.61 -1.31 -23.50
N TRP A 551 5.61 -0.54 -23.07
CA TRP A 551 5.58 0.93 -23.08
C TRP A 551 6.96 1.59 -23.30
N GLY A 552 8.02 0.81 -23.51
CA GLY A 552 9.39 1.31 -23.65
C GLY A 552 9.55 2.28 -24.82
N GLN A 553 8.93 2.00 -25.97
CA GLN A 553 8.91 2.93 -27.10
C GLN A 553 8.25 4.28 -26.76
N PHE A 554 7.18 4.27 -25.96
CA PHE A 554 6.54 5.52 -25.52
C PHE A 554 7.47 6.31 -24.57
N ALA A 555 8.12 5.63 -23.62
CA ALA A 555 9.11 6.25 -22.75
C ALA A 555 10.33 6.79 -23.53
N GLN A 556 10.78 6.09 -24.58
CA GLN A 556 11.83 6.57 -25.48
C GLN A 556 11.39 7.82 -26.24
N ASN A 557 10.14 7.88 -26.71
CA ASN A 557 9.58 9.06 -27.37
C ASN A 557 9.49 10.27 -26.42
N LEU A 558 9.20 10.05 -25.12
CA LEU A 558 9.27 11.12 -24.11
C LEU A 558 10.71 11.64 -23.96
N MET A 559 11.71 10.73 -23.85
CA MET A 559 13.12 11.12 -23.76
C MET A 559 13.63 11.81 -25.03
N GLY A 560 13.09 11.45 -26.20
CA GLY A 560 13.33 12.11 -27.50
C GLY A 560 12.64 13.47 -27.68
N GLY A 561 12.27 14.16 -26.60
CA GLY A 561 11.65 15.49 -26.61
C GLY A 561 10.12 15.50 -26.46
N GLY A 562 9.47 14.34 -26.39
CA GLY A 562 8.02 14.24 -26.10
C GLY A 562 7.64 14.50 -24.63
N PHE A 563 8.62 14.56 -23.72
CA PHE A 563 8.41 14.79 -22.29
C PHE A 563 7.77 16.16 -22.02
N GLN A 564 6.79 16.16 -21.12
CA GLN A 564 6.19 17.37 -20.56
C GLN A 564 6.05 17.18 -19.05
N GLN A 565 6.28 18.24 -18.28
CA GLN A 565 6.08 18.15 -16.84
C GLN A 565 4.63 17.75 -16.52
N PRO A 566 4.39 16.90 -15.50
CA PRO A 566 3.07 16.61 -14.98
C PRO A 566 2.30 17.90 -14.61
N ARG A 567 0.96 17.82 -14.63
CA ARG A 567 0.13 18.88 -14.07
C ARG A 567 0.05 18.72 -12.57
N ASP A 568 0.29 19.80 -11.84
CA ASP A 568 0.04 19.89 -10.40
C ASP A 568 -1.47 19.85 -10.10
N GLY A 569 -1.89 19.04 -9.14
CA GLY A 569 -3.27 19.07 -8.62
C GLY A 569 -3.46 20.12 -7.52
N ARG A 570 -4.17 19.77 -6.44
CA ARG A 570 -4.50 20.69 -5.33
C ARG A 570 -3.90 20.26 -3.97
N ASN A 571 -3.27 19.09 -3.89
CA ASN A 571 -2.96 18.41 -2.64
C ASN A 571 -1.47 18.07 -2.50
N ASN A 572 -0.92 18.25 -1.29
CA ASN A 572 0.47 17.97 -0.96
C ASN A 572 0.58 17.68 0.55
N ASP A 573 0.92 16.45 0.90
CA ASP A 573 1.10 16.02 2.30
C ASP A 573 2.46 16.46 2.90
N LYS A 574 3.38 16.94 2.05
CA LYS A 574 4.76 17.37 2.38
C LYS A 574 5.66 16.28 2.96
N ALA A 575 5.24 15.01 2.91
CA ALA A 575 6.02 13.84 3.32
C ALA A 575 6.45 13.01 2.10
N HIS A 576 5.55 12.85 1.12
CA HIS A 576 5.69 11.92 0.01
C HIS A 576 5.36 12.54 -1.36
N PRO A 577 6.11 12.18 -2.42
CA PRO A 577 5.72 12.46 -3.80
C PRO A 577 4.58 11.52 -4.24
N PRO A 578 3.85 11.85 -5.31
CA PRO A 578 2.80 10.99 -5.87
C PRO A 578 3.31 9.59 -6.24
N ILE A 579 2.43 8.60 -6.25
CA ILE A 579 2.76 7.18 -6.49
C ILE A 579 3.31 6.99 -7.92
N HIS A 580 4.58 6.59 -8.03
CA HIS A 580 5.31 6.46 -9.30
C HIS A 580 6.24 5.23 -9.32
N PRO A 581 6.63 4.71 -10.50
CA PRO A 581 7.63 3.64 -10.58
C PRO A 581 9.03 4.20 -10.28
N VAL A 582 9.72 3.59 -9.32
CA VAL A 582 11.07 3.99 -8.89
C VAL A 582 12.13 3.26 -9.71
N ASN A 583 11.86 1.99 -10.05
CA ASN A 583 12.70 1.14 -10.88
C ASN A 583 11.88 0.44 -11.96
N PHE A 584 12.55 -0.12 -12.96
CA PHE A 584 11.92 -0.99 -13.96
C PHE A 584 12.00 -2.46 -13.51
N VAL A 585 10.91 -3.20 -13.74
CA VAL A 585 10.81 -4.64 -13.53
C VAL A 585 9.99 -5.26 -14.65
N GLU A 586 10.49 -6.36 -15.24
CA GLU A 586 9.76 -7.15 -16.23
C GLU A 586 8.64 -7.96 -15.55
N ALA A 587 7.52 -8.14 -16.24
CA ALA A 587 6.34 -8.80 -15.68
C ALA A 587 6.58 -10.27 -15.25
N THR A 588 7.67 -10.89 -15.72
CA THR A 588 8.09 -12.25 -15.33
C THR A 588 8.72 -12.34 -13.94
N ALA A 589 9.11 -11.21 -13.33
CA ALA A 589 9.67 -11.15 -11.97
C ALA A 589 8.63 -10.77 -10.91
N LEU A 590 7.36 -10.66 -11.29
CA LEU A 590 6.22 -10.30 -10.43
C LEU A 590 5.13 -11.37 -10.50
N ASN A 591 4.30 -11.48 -9.47
CA ASN A 591 3.07 -12.27 -9.59
C ASN A 591 2.02 -11.54 -10.48
N GLN A 592 0.98 -12.26 -10.92
CA GLN A 592 0.00 -11.71 -11.87
C GLN A 592 -0.73 -10.45 -11.36
N GLU A 593 -0.94 -10.31 -10.05
CA GLU A 593 -1.60 -9.13 -9.49
C GLU A 593 -0.62 -7.96 -9.27
N GLU A 594 0.58 -8.25 -8.78
CA GLU A 594 1.70 -7.30 -8.73
C GLU A 594 2.00 -6.67 -10.09
N ALA A 595 2.12 -7.49 -11.14
CA ALA A 595 2.38 -7.02 -12.50
C ALA A 595 1.29 -6.04 -12.99
N ARG A 596 0.02 -6.30 -12.64
CA ARG A 596 -1.13 -5.45 -13.04
C ARG A 596 -1.20 -4.14 -12.28
N VAL A 597 -0.84 -4.13 -10.99
CA VAL A 597 -0.75 -2.89 -10.19
C VAL A 597 0.47 -2.06 -10.62
N TYR A 598 1.63 -2.70 -10.80
CA TYR A 598 2.85 -2.05 -11.29
C TYR A 598 2.65 -1.45 -12.69
N GLU A 599 2.06 -2.19 -13.64
CA GLU A 599 1.73 -1.68 -14.97
C GLU A 599 0.79 -0.48 -14.92
N PHE A 600 -0.23 -0.49 -14.05
CA PHE A 600 -1.10 0.67 -13.87
C PHE A 600 -0.34 1.91 -13.38
N VAL A 601 0.52 1.76 -12.36
CA VAL A 601 1.35 2.85 -11.81
C VAL A 601 2.33 3.38 -12.87
N ALA A 602 3.01 2.49 -13.60
CA ALA A 602 3.97 2.87 -14.64
C ALA A 602 3.31 3.59 -15.81
N ARG A 603 2.17 3.09 -16.31
CA ARG A 603 1.40 3.74 -17.38
C ARG A 603 0.81 5.08 -16.92
N ARG A 604 0.31 5.18 -15.67
CA ARG A 604 -0.20 6.45 -15.09
C ARG A 604 0.91 7.50 -15.03
N PHE A 605 2.10 7.13 -14.56
CA PHE A 605 3.26 8.02 -14.53
C PHE A 605 3.68 8.50 -15.93
N LEU A 606 3.85 7.59 -16.89
CA LEU A 606 4.22 7.95 -18.26
C LEU A 606 3.16 8.83 -18.95
N ALA A 607 1.87 8.63 -18.63
CA ALA A 607 0.79 9.50 -19.10
C ALA A 607 0.88 10.91 -18.51
N CYS A 608 1.18 11.04 -17.21
CA CYS A 608 1.41 12.34 -16.56
C CYS A 608 2.58 13.10 -17.21
N CYS A 609 3.63 12.38 -17.61
CA CYS A 609 4.83 12.93 -18.26
C CYS A 609 4.68 13.21 -19.77
N SER A 610 3.47 13.08 -20.35
CA SER A 610 3.19 13.26 -21.78
C SER A 610 2.37 14.53 -22.07
N GLN A 611 1.92 14.71 -23.32
CA GLN A 611 0.99 15.76 -23.74
C GLN A 611 -0.48 15.32 -23.54
N ASP A 612 -1.36 16.31 -23.38
CA ASP A 612 -2.81 16.13 -23.52
C ASP A 612 -3.17 15.58 -24.91
N ALA A 613 -4.23 14.79 -25.01
CA ALA A 613 -4.77 14.37 -26.30
C ALA A 613 -5.44 15.58 -26.98
N LYS A 614 -5.23 15.78 -28.29
CA LYS A 614 -5.77 16.93 -29.04
C LYS A 614 -6.77 16.47 -30.09
N GLY A 615 -7.80 17.25 -30.33
CA GLY A 615 -8.90 16.91 -31.23
C GLY A 615 -9.76 18.10 -31.62
N THR A 616 -10.85 17.82 -32.33
CA THR A 616 -11.88 18.80 -32.67
C THR A 616 -13.25 18.27 -32.29
N LYS A 617 -14.05 19.11 -31.62
CA LYS A 617 -15.48 18.87 -31.37
C LYS A 617 -16.26 19.66 -32.41
N THR A 618 -17.11 18.97 -33.17
CA THR A 618 -18.04 19.58 -34.11
C THR A 618 -19.46 19.49 -33.55
N GLU A 619 -20.15 20.62 -33.51
CA GLU A 619 -21.53 20.76 -33.08
C GLU A 619 -22.39 21.27 -34.25
N ILE A 620 -23.46 20.54 -34.57
CA ILE A 620 -24.44 20.90 -35.58
C ILE A 620 -25.76 21.15 -34.86
N GLY A 621 -26.27 22.39 -34.95
CA GLY A 621 -27.62 22.75 -34.50
C GLY A 621 -28.56 22.80 -35.69
N ILE A 622 -29.76 22.23 -35.54
CA ILE A 622 -30.85 22.30 -36.51
C ILE A 622 -32.12 22.87 -35.86
N SER A 623 -32.94 23.56 -36.64
CA SER A 623 -34.32 23.91 -36.31
C SER A 623 -35.28 23.08 -37.16
N TYR A 624 -36.23 22.40 -36.53
CA TYR A 624 -37.28 21.64 -37.21
C TYR A 624 -38.65 22.07 -36.66
N GLY A 625 -39.39 22.83 -37.46
CA GLY A 625 -40.50 23.64 -36.96
C GLY A 625 -40.02 24.64 -35.88
N PRO A 626 -40.73 24.79 -34.76
CA PRO A 626 -40.34 25.70 -33.67
C PRO A 626 -39.29 25.11 -32.71
N GLU A 627 -38.90 23.84 -32.89
CA GLU A 627 -38.02 23.11 -31.98
C GLU A 627 -36.58 23.00 -32.49
N THR A 628 -35.62 22.97 -31.57
CA THR A 628 -34.19 22.86 -31.87
C THR A 628 -33.61 21.53 -31.44
N PHE A 629 -32.65 21.03 -32.21
CA PHE A 629 -31.97 19.76 -31.98
C PHE A 629 -30.47 19.91 -32.28
N GLU A 630 -29.64 19.13 -31.59
CA GLU A 630 -28.19 19.21 -31.68
C GLU A 630 -27.57 17.83 -31.91
N ALA A 631 -26.61 17.74 -32.84
CA ALA A 631 -25.72 16.61 -32.99
C ALA A 631 -24.28 17.05 -32.71
N SER A 632 -23.52 16.24 -31.98
CA SER A 632 -22.11 16.50 -31.69
C SER A 632 -21.23 15.30 -32.01
N GLY A 633 -20.05 15.56 -32.56
CA GLY A 633 -19.05 14.55 -32.89
C GLY A 633 -17.64 15.00 -32.51
N LEU A 634 -16.77 14.02 -32.24
CA LEU A 634 -15.38 14.21 -31.83
C LEU A 634 -14.42 13.53 -32.80
N THR A 635 -13.51 14.31 -33.38
CA THR A 635 -12.37 13.79 -34.15
C THR A 635 -11.09 13.94 -33.33
N VAL A 636 -10.45 12.83 -32.96
CA VAL A 636 -9.15 12.84 -32.30
C VAL A 636 -8.07 13.07 -33.36
N LEU A 637 -7.21 14.08 -33.15
CA LEU A 637 -6.11 14.44 -34.05
C LEU A 637 -4.76 13.94 -33.54
N GLU A 638 -4.54 14.06 -32.23
CA GLU A 638 -3.37 13.55 -31.53
C GLU A 638 -3.81 12.74 -30.30
N ARG A 639 -3.34 11.50 -30.18
CA ARG A 639 -3.72 10.62 -29.07
C ARG A 639 -2.84 10.82 -27.83
N ASN A 640 -1.56 11.10 -28.01
CA ASN A 640 -0.59 11.45 -26.95
C ASN A 640 -0.68 10.48 -25.75
N TYR A 641 -1.02 10.94 -24.54
CA TYR A 641 -1.08 10.07 -23.36
C TYR A 641 -2.02 8.85 -23.51
N LEU A 642 -3.03 8.91 -24.38
CA LEU A 642 -3.96 7.81 -24.64
C LEU A 642 -3.30 6.58 -25.31
N ASP A 643 -2.06 6.72 -25.80
CA ASP A 643 -1.31 5.60 -26.38
C ASP A 643 -0.55 4.77 -25.35
N VAL A 644 -0.28 5.33 -24.16
CA VAL A 644 0.29 4.58 -23.02
C VAL A 644 -0.76 4.18 -21.98
N TYR A 645 -1.90 4.91 -21.92
CA TYR A 645 -2.90 4.80 -20.85
C TYR A 645 -4.27 4.26 -21.33
N PRO A 646 -4.40 2.94 -21.61
CA PRO A 646 -5.61 2.35 -22.19
C PRO A 646 -6.83 2.27 -21.24
N TYR A 647 -6.66 2.70 -19.99
CA TYR A 647 -7.72 2.78 -18.98
C TYR A 647 -8.68 3.95 -19.25
N ASP A 648 -8.20 4.98 -19.95
CA ASP A 648 -8.99 6.13 -20.36
C ASP A 648 -9.35 6.06 -21.85
N LYS A 649 -10.46 6.70 -22.22
CA LYS A 649 -11.01 6.67 -23.58
C LYS A 649 -11.43 8.06 -24.04
N TRP A 650 -11.27 8.27 -25.33
CA TRP A 650 -11.73 9.47 -26.03
C TRP A 650 -12.16 9.07 -27.43
N THR A 651 -13.47 8.99 -27.63
CA THR A 651 -14.13 8.45 -28.82
C THR A 651 -15.47 9.16 -28.99
N SER A 652 -15.86 9.48 -30.21
CA SER A 652 -17.19 10.03 -30.49
C SER A 652 -18.30 9.01 -30.19
N SER A 653 -19.51 9.49 -29.90
CA SER A 653 -20.74 8.67 -29.88
C SER A 653 -21.29 8.43 -31.29
N GLN A 654 -21.08 9.37 -32.22
CA GLN A 654 -21.47 9.26 -33.63
C GLN A 654 -20.44 9.95 -34.54
N GLU A 655 -20.35 9.51 -35.80
CA GLU A 655 -19.64 10.23 -36.86
C GLU A 655 -20.53 11.31 -37.46
N LEU A 656 -19.95 12.40 -37.99
CA LEU A 656 -20.69 13.51 -38.59
C LEU A 656 -20.24 13.76 -40.05
N PRO A 657 -21.14 13.63 -41.04
CA PRO A 657 -20.89 14.09 -42.40
C PRO A 657 -20.87 15.63 -42.48
N ARG A 658 -20.48 16.18 -43.63
CA ARG A 658 -20.32 17.64 -43.79
C ARG A 658 -21.66 18.34 -43.96
N PHE A 659 -22.12 19.07 -42.96
CA PHE A 659 -23.25 20.01 -43.06
C PHE A 659 -22.78 21.44 -43.31
N GLN A 660 -23.60 22.24 -43.99
CA GLN A 660 -23.38 23.67 -44.20
C GLN A 660 -24.40 24.50 -43.40
N ALA A 661 -23.99 25.66 -42.88
CA ALA A 661 -24.92 26.56 -42.20
C ALA A 661 -25.95 27.11 -43.21
N GLY A 662 -27.24 26.99 -42.89
CA GLY A 662 -28.34 27.34 -43.79
C GLY A 662 -28.83 26.20 -44.69
N GLU A 663 -28.15 25.05 -44.72
CA GLU A 663 -28.61 23.82 -45.41
C GLU A 663 -29.99 23.38 -44.93
N VAL A 664 -30.81 22.83 -45.82
CA VAL A 664 -32.19 22.38 -45.55
C VAL A 664 -32.34 20.94 -46.04
N PHE A 665 -32.89 20.07 -45.20
CA PHE A 665 -33.11 18.66 -45.51
C PHE A 665 -34.44 18.15 -44.92
N GLU A 666 -35.00 17.09 -45.49
CA GLU A 666 -36.11 16.34 -44.88
C GLU A 666 -35.52 15.26 -43.95
N PRO A 667 -35.90 15.19 -42.66
CA PRO A 667 -35.40 14.16 -41.76
C PRO A 667 -35.73 12.75 -42.25
N THR A 668 -34.73 11.86 -42.22
CA THR A 668 -34.89 10.46 -42.67
C THR A 668 -35.77 9.65 -41.69
N GLU A 669 -35.72 10.01 -40.41
CA GLU A 669 -36.64 9.52 -39.38
C GLU A 669 -36.98 10.68 -38.43
N ALA A 670 -38.28 10.91 -38.20
CA ALA A 670 -38.78 11.78 -37.15
C ALA A 670 -39.90 11.06 -36.40
N MET A 671 -39.76 10.88 -35.08
CA MET A 671 -40.76 10.17 -34.27
C MET A 671 -40.73 10.60 -32.80
N ILE A 672 -41.82 10.36 -32.07
CA ILE A 672 -41.82 10.43 -30.60
C ILE A 672 -41.37 9.07 -30.06
N LYS A 673 -40.26 9.05 -29.32
CA LYS A 673 -39.84 7.88 -28.50
C LYS A 673 -40.24 8.14 -27.06
N ASP A 674 -40.90 7.17 -26.42
CA ASP A 674 -41.14 7.20 -24.98
C ASP A 674 -39.99 6.52 -24.21
N GLY A 675 -39.90 6.80 -22.91
CA GLY A 675 -38.89 6.24 -22.03
C GLY A 675 -39.30 6.35 -20.57
N LYS A 676 -38.52 5.77 -19.67
CA LYS A 676 -38.79 5.82 -18.22
C LYS A 676 -37.52 6.13 -17.44
N THR A 677 -37.64 7.00 -16.43
CA THR A 677 -36.52 7.33 -15.56
C THR A 677 -36.06 6.08 -14.80
N SER A 678 -34.74 5.87 -14.73
CA SER A 678 -34.17 4.66 -14.12
C SER A 678 -33.62 4.92 -12.72
N PRO A 679 -33.69 3.94 -11.80
CA PRO A 679 -33.03 4.06 -10.52
C PRO A 679 -31.50 4.17 -10.69
N PRO A 680 -30.81 4.84 -9.74
CA PRO A 680 -29.35 4.80 -9.70
C PRO A 680 -28.84 3.36 -9.46
N GLY A 681 -27.54 3.13 -9.68
CA GLY A 681 -26.90 1.88 -9.24
C GLY A 681 -26.84 1.79 -7.71
N TYR A 682 -26.61 0.58 -7.19
CA TYR A 682 -26.10 0.44 -5.82
C TYR A 682 -24.65 0.95 -5.78
N LEU A 683 -24.11 1.30 -4.61
CA LEU A 683 -22.73 1.82 -4.54
C LEU A 683 -21.74 0.75 -4.98
N THR A 684 -20.90 1.08 -5.95
CA THR A 684 -19.65 0.37 -6.18
C THR A 684 -18.55 0.87 -5.23
N GLU A 685 -17.46 0.13 -5.08
CA GLU A 685 -16.36 0.54 -4.19
C GLU A 685 -15.69 1.87 -4.59
N PRO A 686 -15.44 2.19 -5.88
CA PRO A 686 -14.99 3.52 -6.28
C PRO A 686 -15.96 4.66 -5.91
N GLU A 687 -17.27 4.40 -5.95
CA GLU A 687 -18.29 5.37 -5.54
C GLU A 687 -18.32 5.56 -4.01
N LEU A 688 -18.12 4.48 -3.24
CA LEU A 688 -18.06 4.55 -1.78
C LEU A 688 -16.79 5.28 -1.30
N ILE A 689 -15.64 5.02 -1.92
CA ILE A 689 -14.38 5.75 -1.68
C ILE A 689 -14.59 7.24 -2.01
N ALA A 690 -15.14 7.56 -3.18
CA ALA A 690 -15.41 8.96 -3.56
C ALA A 690 -16.39 9.67 -2.61
N LEU A 691 -17.35 8.97 -2.00
CA LEU A 691 -18.22 9.54 -0.97
C LEU A 691 -17.50 9.75 0.37
N MET A 692 -16.60 8.85 0.78
CA MET A 692 -15.78 9.01 1.98
C MET A 692 -14.82 10.20 1.83
N ASP A 693 -14.11 10.26 0.71
CA ASP A 693 -13.21 11.35 0.30
C ASP A 693 -13.92 12.72 0.28
N ALA A 694 -15.01 12.85 -0.51
CA ALA A 694 -15.77 14.10 -0.60
C ALA A 694 -16.40 14.55 0.74
N ASN A 695 -16.59 13.64 1.69
CA ASN A 695 -17.06 13.99 3.04
C ASN A 695 -15.91 14.20 4.04
N GLY A 696 -14.67 13.85 3.72
CA GLY A 696 -13.52 13.94 4.62
C GLY A 696 -13.65 12.96 5.79
N ILE A 697 -13.88 11.67 5.50
CA ILE A 697 -13.76 10.58 6.48
C ILE A 697 -12.87 9.46 5.93
N GLY A 698 -12.03 8.88 6.78
CA GLY A 698 -11.05 7.88 6.38
C GLY A 698 -9.82 8.48 5.67
N THR A 699 -9.39 9.69 6.07
CA THR A 699 -8.11 10.27 5.61
C THR A 699 -6.91 9.36 5.91
N ASP A 700 -5.71 9.75 5.46
CA ASP A 700 -4.47 9.04 5.80
C ASP A 700 -4.50 7.58 5.31
N ALA A 701 -5.04 7.37 4.11
CA ALA A 701 -5.23 6.09 3.42
C ALA A 701 -6.22 5.07 4.07
N THR A 702 -6.83 5.38 5.23
CA THR A 702 -7.61 4.41 6.02
C THR A 702 -8.96 3.96 5.41
N MET A 703 -9.42 4.56 4.31
CA MET A 703 -10.71 4.22 3.66
C MET A 703 -10.88 2.72 3.38
N ALA A 704 -9.84 2.06 2.85
CA ALA A 704 -9.88 0.63 2.49
C ALA A 704 -10.15 -0.27 3.72
N GLU A 705 -9.59 0.09 4.87
CA GLU A 705 -9.72 -0.66 6.13
C GLU A 705 -11.14 -0.54 6.69
N HIS A 706 -11.71 0.67 6.67
CA HIS A 706 -13.10 0.92 7.08
C HIS A 706 -14.13 0.28 6.14
N ILE A 707 -13.87 0.30 4.83
CA ILE A 707 -14.68 -0.38 3.81
C ILE A 707 -14.58 -1.91 3.96
N ASN A 708 -13.41 -2.45 4.30
CA ASN A 708 -13.28 -3.87 4.64
C ASN A 708 -14.06 -4.21 5.94
N LYS A 709 -14.03 -3.33 6.95
CA LYS A 709 -14.66 -3.61 8.26
C LYS A 709 -16.18 -3.78 8.20
N ILE A 710 -16.88 -3.08 7.30
CA ILE A 710 -18.32 -3.29 7.08
C ILE A 710 -18.64 -4.62 6.37
N LYS A 711 -17.70 -5.15 5.56
CA LYS A 711 -17.78 -6.50 4.95
C LYS A 711 -17.60 -7.57 6.03
N GLU A 712 -16.51 -7.50 6.80
CA GLU A 712 -16.19 -8.45 7.88
C GLU A 712 -17.31 -8.60 8.92
N ARG A 713 -17.98 -7.50 9.26
CA ARG A 713 -19.07 -7.49 10.24
C ARG A 713 -20.44 -7.92 9.68
N ALA A 714 -20.49 -8.33 8.41
CA ALA A 714 -21.70 -8.69 7.68
C ALA A 714 -22.81 -7.61 7.76
N TYR A 715 -22.40 -6.34 7.68
CA TYR A 715 -23.32 -5.20 7.56
C TYR A 715 -23.62 -4.88 6.09
N VAL A 716 -22.71 -5.26 5.20
CA VAL A 716 -22.91 -5.26 3.75
C VAL A 716 -22.48 -6.59 3.15
N GLU A 717 -23.18 -7.01 2.11
CA GLU A 717 -22.77 -8.05 1.17
C GLU A 717 -22.30 -7.39 -0.13
N THR A 718 -21.26 -7.94 -0.74
CA THR A 718 -20.79 -7.55 -2.07
C THR A 718 -21.29 -8.54 -3.12
N ARG A 719 -21.84 -8.04 -4.24
CA ARG A 719 -22.21 -8.87 -5.38
C ARG A 719 -21.69 -8.27 -6.69
N PRO A 720 -21.45 -9.06 -7.75
CA PRO A 720 -21.08 -8.52 -9.05
C PRO A 720 -22.18 -7.62 -9.59
N ARG A 721 -21.82 -6.40 -10.04
CA ARG A 721 -22.76 -5.47 -10.68
C ARG A 721 -23.38 -6.16 -11.89
N ALA A 722 -24.71 -6.33 -11.86
CA ALA A 722 -25.43 -6.95 -12.96
C ALA A 722 -25.20 -6.13 -14.23
N ARG A 723 -24.63 -6.77 -15.26
CA ARG A 723 -24.43 -6.15 -16.57
C ARG A 723 -25.82 -5.85 -17.13
N ARG A 724 -26.22 -4.57 -17.16
CA ARG A 724 -27.47 -4.15 -17.83
C ARG A 724 -27.46 -4.77 -19.22
N ALA A 725 -28.49 -5.53 -19.56
CA ALA A 725 -28.69 -5.95 -20.93
C ALA A 725 -28.90 -4.68 -21.75
N ARG A 726 -28.09 -4.48 -22.80
CA ARG A 726 -28.41 -3.47 -23.81
C ARG A 726 -29.73 -3.91 -24.44
N GLN A 727 -30.76 -3.07 -24.35
CA GLN A 727 -31.82 -3.11 -25.34
C GLN A 727 -31.33 -2.31 -26.53
N ASP A 728 -31.33 -2.91 -27.72
CA ASP A 728 -30.92 -2.23 -28.95
C ASP A 728 -31.90 -1.09 -29.23
N GLY A 729 -31.46 0.15 -28.97
CA GLY A 729 -32.30 1.36 -29.04
C GLY A 729 -32.03 2.39 -27.94
N ASP A 730 -31.42 2.00 -26.81
CA ASP A 730 -30.94 2.96 -25.81
C ASP A 730 -29.52 3.45 -26.15
N ASP A 731 -29.45 4.67 -26.71
CA ASP A 731 -28.25 5.52 -26.75
C ASP A 731 -27.92 5.99 -25.30
N ASP A 732 -27.57 5.05 -24.42
CA ASP A 732 -27.26 5.28 -23.01
C ASP A 732 -25.97 6.15 -22.92
N GLU A 733 -26.12 7.40 -22.48
CA GLU A 733 -25.08 8.42 -22.57
C GLU A 733 -23.79 7.98 -21.85
N ALA A 734 -22.65 8.09 -22.52
CA ALA A 734 -21.35 8.01 -21.88
C ALA A 734 -21.16 9.27 -21.01
N SER A 735 -21.62 9.21 -19.77
CA SER A 735 -21.47 10.29 -18.78
C SER A 735 -20.00 10.68 -18.65
N ASP A 736 -19.67 11.92 -19.02
CA ASP A 736 -18.31 12.43 -19.00
C ASP A 736 -17.88 12.79 -17.57
N GLU A 737 -17.59 11.75 -16.78
CA GLU A 737 -16.97 11.84 -15.45
C GLU A 737 -15.50 12.31 -15.59
N GLY A 738 -15.32 13.53 -16.08
CA GLY A 738 -14.01 14.08 -16.48
C GLY A 738 -13.78 15.55 -16.12
N GLU A 739 -14.82 16.39 -16.03
CA GLU A 739 -14.69 17.79 -15.58
C GLU A 739 -15.11 17.94 -14.11
N ALA A 740 -14.29 18.64 -13.32
CA ALA A 740 -14.58 18.97 -11.93
C ALA A 740 -15.35 20.31 -11.85
N PRO A 741 -16.59 20.34 -11.31
CA PRO A 741 -17.31 21.59 -11.10
C PRO A 741 -16.68 22.43 -9.98
N GLU A 742 -16.74 23.75 -10.10
CA GLU A 742 -16.60 24.64 -8.95
C GLU A 742 -17.92 24.67 -8.13
N PRO A 743 -17.87 24.92 -6.81
CA PRO A 743 -18.98 24.60 -5.92
C PRO A 743 -20.03 25.73 -5.79
N GLU A 744 -21.26 25.48 -6.26
CA GLU A 744 -22.47 26.16 -5.79
C GLU A 744 -23.50 25.18 -5.20
N ALA A 745 -24.47 25.69 -4.44
CA ALA A 745 -25.06 24.94 -3.32
C ALA A 745 -26.55 24.58 -3.44
N GLY A 746 -26.83 23.28 -3.45
CA GLY A 746 -27.87 22.65 -2.60
C GLY A 746 -29.28 22.41 -3.15
N ARG A 747 -29.97 21.46 -2.50
CA ARG A 747 -31.38 21.01 -2.67
C ARG A 747 -31.66 20.22 -3.99
N GLY A 748 -32.55 19.22 -4.04
CA GLY A 748 -33.21 18.45 -2.97
C GLY A 748 -34.49 17.68 -3.41
N GLY A 749 -34.50 16.33 -3.32
CA GLY A 749 -35.65 15.42 -3.59
C GLY A 749 -35.77 14.92 -5.05
N ARG A 750 -36.70 14.02 -5.47
CA ARG A 750 -37.60 13.00 -4.82
C ARG A 750 -38.45 12.26 -5.92
N GLY A 751 -38.73 10.93 -5.82
CA GLY A 751 -39.90 10.23 -6.46
C GLY A 751 -39.83 9.76 -7.94
N ASP A 752 -40.89 9.21 -8.62
CA ASP A 752 -42.06 8.33 -8.24
C ASP A 752 -42.93 7.85 -9.48
N ARG A 753 -43.46 6.62 -9.77
CA ARG A 753 -43.68 5.36 -9.01
C ARG A 753 -43.86 3.98 -9.78
N GLY A 754 -43.37 3.71 -11.01
CA GLY A 754 -43.31 2.32 -11.61
C GLY A 754 -44.49 1.88 -12.53
N ARG A 755 -44.80 0.61 -12.90
CA ARG A 755 -44.23 -0.77 -12.74
C ARG A 755 -44.91 -1.79 -13.73
N GLY A 756 -44.19 -2.82 -14.25
CA GLY A 756 -44.75 -4.10 -14.77
C GLY A 756 -45.22 -4.21 -16.26
N ARG A 757 -45.46 -5.40 -16.87
CA ARG A 757 -45.18 -6.81 -16.45
C ARG A 757 -45.35 -7.86 -17.61
N GLY A 758 -44.34 -8.72 -17.87
CA GLY A 758 -44.45 -10.01 -18.64
C GLY A 758 -44.24 -9.96 -20.18
N ARG A 759 -44.07 -11.08 -20.93
CA ARG A 759 -43.73 -12.49 -20.59
C ARG A 759 -43.34 -13.33 -21.85
N GLY A 760 -42.16 -13.99 -21.86
CA GLY A 760 -41.76 -15.03 -22.86
C GLY A 760 -40.94 -14.52 -24.07
N GLY A 761 -40.14 -15.36 -24.78
CA GLY A 761 -39.76 -16.75 -24.48
C GLY A 761 -38.74 -17.42 -25.44
N ARG A 762 -37.77 -18.14 -24.85
CA ARG A 762 -36.93 -19.28 -25.35
C ARG A 762 -36.27 -19.27 -26.75
N GLY A 763 -34.93 -19.31 -26.72
CA GLY A 763 -34.02 -19.97 -27.69
C GLY A 763 -32.56 -19.62 -27.36
N GLY A 764 -31.55 -20.50 -27.39
CA GLY A 764 -31.54 -21.94 -27.68
C GLY A 764 -30.15 -22.45 -28.10
N GLY A 765 -29.12 -22.35 -27.24
CA GLY A 765 -27.72 -22.69 -27.58
C GLY A 765 -26.99 -23.48 -26.49
N ALA A 766 -25.99 -24.28 -26.87
CA ALA A 766 -25.42 -25.34 -26.04
C ALA A 766 -24.35 -24.88 -25.03
N ASN A 767 -24.23 -25.62 -23.91
CA ASN A 767 -23.23 -25.39 -22.86
C ASN A 767 -21.81 -25.80 -23.31
N ASN A 768 -20.82 -25.00 -22.92
CA ASN A 768 -19.46 -25.48 -22.66
C ASN A 768 -18.92 -24.81 -21.39
N THR A 769 -19.00 -25.49 -20.26
CA THR A 769 -18.76 -24.92 -18.92
C THR A 769 -17.27 -24.80 -18.61
N ARG A 770 -16.71 -23.61 -18.79
CA ARG A 770 -15.43 -23.21 -18.17
C ARG A 770 -15.68 -22.33 -16.95
N ASN A 771 -15.16 -22.77 -15.81
CA ASN A 771 -15.28 -22.06 -14.53
C ASN A 771 -14.57 -20.71 -14.62
N SER A 772 -15.31 -19.61 -14.44
CA SER A 772 -14.78 -18.24 -14.53
C SER A 772 -15.34 -17.39 -13.39
N GLY A 773 -14.45 -16.99 -12.47
CA GLY A 773 -14.78 -16.14 -11.33
C GLY A 773 -15.34 -14.78 -11.77
N ALA A 774 -16.24 -14.22 -10.98
CA ALA A 774 -17.08 -13.09 -11.42
C ALA A 774 -16.29 -11.77 -11.61
N SER A 775 -15.94 -11.47 -12.86
CA SER A 775 -15.07 -10.35 -13.27
C SER A 775 -15.73 -8.97 -13.34
N GLY A 776 -16.81 -8.75 -12.57
CA GLY A 776 -17.53 -7.47 -12.47
C GLY A 776 -17.00 -6.60 -11.32
N VAL A 777 -17.18 -5.28 -11.44
CA VAL A 777 -17.10 -4.38 -10.26
C VAL A 777 -18.17 -4.82 -9.27
N GLN A 778 -17.85 -4.88 -7.99
CA GLN A 778 -18.81 -5.28 -6.95
C GLN A 778 -19.71 -4.09 -6.56
N GLU A 779 -21.00 -4.36 -6.37
CA GLU A 779 -21.98 -3.49 -5.71
C GLU A 779 -22.15 -3.89 -4.24
N PHE A 780 -22.24 -2.91 -3.35
CA PHE A 780 -22.61 -3.11 -1.95
C PHE A 780 -24.13 -3.13 -1.75
N ILE A 781 -24.60 -4.17 -1.08
CA ILE A 781 -25.99 -4.32 -0.62
C ILE A 781 -25.95 -4.42 0.91
N PRO A 782 -26.63 -3.53 1.67
CA PRO A 782 -26.68 -3.64 3.11
C PRO A 782 -27.52 -4.85 3.53
N THR A 783 -27.05 -5.58 4.55
CA THR A 783 -27.80 -6.69 5.13
C THR A 783 -28.99 -6.16 5.94
N THR A 784 -29.93 -7.03 6.33
CA THR A 784 -31.06 -6.64 7.18
C THR A 784 -30.61 -6.01 8.51
N LEU A 785 -29.50 -6.48 9.08
CA LEU A 785 -28.87 -5.88 10.26
C LEU A 785 -28.25 -4.50 9.92
N GLY A 786 -27.53 -4.39 8.80
CA GLY A 786 -26.96 -3.11 8.37
C GLY A 786 -28.02 -2.02 8.17
N VAL A 787 -29.13 -2.35 7.51
CA VAL A 787 -30.30 -1.47 7.36
C VAL A 787 -30.90 -1.14 8.73
N ALA A 788 -31.14 -2.14 9.59
CA ALA A 788 -31.77 -1.94 10.89
C ALA A 788 -30.99 -0.99 11.81
N LEU A 789 -29.65 -1.09 11.79
CA LEU A 789 -28.76 -0.24 12.59
C LEU A 789 -28.83 1.21 12.12
N ILE A 790 -28.64 1.48 10.81
CA ILE A 790 -28.65 2.84 10.28
C ILE A 790 -30.04 3.48 10.41
N GLU A 791 -31.10 2.82 9.97
CA GLU A 791 -32.46 3.37 10.08
C GLU A 791 -32.88 3.51 11.56
N GLY A 792 -32.42 2.62 12.44
CA GLY A 792 -32.69 2.71 13.88
C GLY A 792 -32.07 3.94 14.54
N TYR A 793 -30.84 4.31 14.18
CA TYR A 793 -30.18 5.52 14.69
C TYR A 793 -30.70 6.81 14.03
N GLU A 794 -30.97 6.83 12.72
CA GLU A 794 -31.59 8.00 12.06
C GLU A 794 -32.99 8.27 12.66
N ASN A 795 -33.77 7.24 12.96
CA ASN A 795 -35.07 7.36 13.63
C ASN A 795 -34.98 7.82 15.11
N MET A 796 -33.80 7.82 15.73
CA MET A 796 -33.61 8.50 17.03
C MET A 796 -33.66 10.03 16.90
N GLY A 797 -33.60 10.59 15.69
CA GLY A 797 -33.92 12.00 15.42
C GLY A 797 -32.94 12.99 16.05
N PHE A 798 -31.67 12.61 16.20
CA PHE A 798 -30.64 13.51 16.69
C PHE A 798 -30.16 14.46 15.59
N GLU A 799 -29.97 15.74 15.92
CA GLU A 799 -29.32 16.72 15.04
C GLU A 799 -27.93 16.23 14.59
N THR A 800 -27.20 15.58 15.50
CA THR A 800 -25.92 14.93 15.25
C THR A 800 -26.11 13.41 15.12
N SER A 801 -26.51 12.94 13.93
CA SER A 801 -26.63 11.51 13.64
C SER A 801 -25.25 10.84 13.53
N LEU A 802 -25.09 9.68 14.20
CA LEU A 802 -23.90 8.83 14.09
C LEU A 802 -23.76 8.16 12.70
N ALA A 803 -24.85 8.08 11.93
CA ALA A 803 -24.85 7.52 10.57
C ALA A 803 -24.48 8.55 9.49
N LYS A 804 -24.23 9.82 9.87
CA LYS A 804 -23.72 10.88 8.99
C LYS A 804 -22.25 11.17 9.34
N PRO A 805 -21.42 11.57 8.35
CA PRO A 805 -19.96 11.66 8.52
C PRO A 805 -19.47 12.77 9.47
N PHE A 806 -20.34 13.67 9.91
CA PHE A 806 -19.97 14.95 10.54
C PHE A 806 -19.02 14.81 11.75
N LEU A 807 -19.33 13.93 12.71
CA LEU A 807 -18.49 13.73 13.90
C LEU A 807 -17.13 13.10 13.58
N ARG A 808 -17.06 12.19 12.59
CA ARG A 808 -15.79 11.60 12.17
C ARG A 808 -14.94 12.61 11.40
N LYS A 809 -15.56 13.42 10.54
CA LYS A 809 -14.89 14.53 9.83
C LYS A 809 -14.31 15.54 10.82
N GLU A 810 -15.07 15.93 11.83
CA GLU A 810 -14.58 16.84 12.87
C GLU A 810 -13.40 16.24 13.64
N MET A 811 -13.46 14.94 13.95
CA MET A 811 -12.36 14.22 14.61
C MET A 811 -11.10 14.16 13.74
N GLU A 812 -11.19 13.87 12.44
CA GLU A 812 -10.04 13.83 11.53
C GLU A 812 -9.45 15.24 11.30
N LEU A 813 -10.28 16.27 11.21
CA LEU A 813 -9.83 17.68 11.20
C LEU A 813 -9.14 18.07 12.52
N LYS A 814 -9.54 17.51 13.66
CA LYS A 814 -8.84 17.67 14.94
C LYS A 814 -7.52 16.91 14.98
N MET A 815 -7.41 15.70 14.40
CA MET A 815 -6.13 15.00 14.26
C MET A 815 -5.13 15.84 13.44
N LYS A 816 -5.57 16.39 12.30
CA LYS A 816 -4.76 17.31 11.49
C LYS A 816 -4.37 18.58 12.26
N ALA A 817 -5.23 19.08 13.15
CA ALA A 817 -4.90 20.20 14.04
C ALA A 817 -3.81 19.88 15.08
N ILE A 818 -3.65 18.62 15.49
CA ILE A 818 -2.51 18.19 16.33
C ILE A 818 -1.22 18.22 15.49
N CYS A 819 -1.22 17.60 14.31
CA CYS A 819 -0.06 17.58 13.40
C CYS A 819 0.43 19.00 13.02
N GLU A 820 -0.49 19.95 12.87
CA GLU A 820 -0.20 21.35 12.57
C GLU A 820 0.12 22.21 13.82
N GLY A 821 0.21 21.61 15.01
CA GLY A 821 0.53 22.31 16.27
C GLY A 821 -0.57 23.27 16.75
N ARG A 822 -1.79 23.19 16.19
CA ARG A 822 -2.92 24.08 16.48
C ARG A 822 -3.80 23.60 17.65
N LYS A 823 -3.66 22.34 18.09
CA LYS A 823 -4.25 21.79 19.31
C LYS A 823 -3.34 20.72 19.93
N THR A 824 -3.48 20.50 21.24
CA THR A 824 -2.85 19.39 21.96
C THR A 824 -3.68 18.10 21.87
N ARG A 825 -3.04 16.96 22.17
CA ARG A 825 -3.74 15.67 22.36
C ARG A 825 -4.81 15.76 23.45
N GLN A 826 -4.50 16.39 24.59
CA GLN A 826 -5.43 16.48 25.72
C GLN A 826 -6.73 17.19 25.34
N GLU A 827 -6.64 18.36 24.68
CA GLU A 827 -7.81 19.13 24.24
C GLU A 827 -8.66 18.33 23.24
N VAL A 828 -8.04 17.76 22.20
CA VAL A 828 -8.75 17.01 21.16
C VAL A 828 -9.43 15.77 21.73
N THR A 829 -8.74 15.02 22.59
CA THR A 829 -9.30 13.83 23.23
C THR A 829 -10.46 14.20 24.15
N ALA A 830 -10.31 15.22 25.00
CA ALA A 830 -11.36 15.66 25.93
C ALA A 830 -12.62 16.19 25.20
N GLU A 831 -12.45 17.07 24.21
CA GLU A 831 -13.56 17.56 23.38
C GLU A 831 -14.33 16.43 22.71
N THR A 832 -13.59 15.52 22.07
CA THR A 832 -14.20 14.47 21.24
C THR A 832 -14.87 13.41 22.13
N ILE A 833 -14.29 13.06 23.27
CA ILE A 833 -14.95 12.23 24.30
C ILE A 833 -16.25 12.87 24.76
N ALA A 834 -16.28 14.18 25.04
CA ALA A 834 -17.50 14.88 25.46
C ALA A 834 -18.59 14.83 24.38
N GLN A 835 -18.22 15.06 23.11
CA GLN A 835 -19.14 15.00 21.97
C GLN A 835 -19.77 13.60 21.81
N TYR A 836 -18.96 12.54 21.76
CA TYR A 836 -19.48 11.18 21.63
C TYR A 836 -20.25 10.70 22.87
N ARG A 837 -19.85 11.12 24.08
CA ARG A 837 -20.57 10.81 25.34
C ARG A 837 -21.97 11.44 25.36
N ALA A 838 -22.11 12.66 24.86
CA ALA A 838 -23.42 13.33 24.75
C ALA A 838 -24.37 12.60 23.78
N VAL A 839 -23.88 12.17 22.61
CA VAL A 839 -24.69 11.37 21.66
C VAL A 839 -24.97 9.97 22.20
N TYR A 840 -24.02 9.35 22.90
CA TYR A 840 -24.19 8.05 23.58
C TYR A 840 -25.31 8.10 24.63
N ALA A 841 -25.32 9.10 25.50
CA ALA A 841 -26.36 9.27 26.52
C ALA A 841 -27.76 9.41 25.90
N ARG A 842 -27.89 10.21 24.83
CA ARG A 842 -29.13 10.33 24.05
C ARG A 842 -29.52 9.00 23.38
N SER A 843 -28.54 8.23 22.91
CA SER A 843 -28.76 6.92 22.26
C SER A 843 -29.31 5.87 23.24
N GLN A 844 -28.88 5.89 24.50
CA GLN A 844 -29.45 5.03 25.54
C GLN A 844 -30.93 5.36 25.81
N GLN A 845 -31.27 6.65 25.90
CA GLN A 845 -32.63 7.12 26.13
C GLN A 845 -33.62 6.75 25.01
N ARG A 846 -33.12 6.41 23.80
CA ARG A 846 -33.92 5.99 22.63
C ARG A 846 -33.59 4.58 22.12
N MET A 847 -33.04 3.73 22.98
CA MET A 847 -32.67 2.35 22.64
C MET A 847 -33.87 1.46 22.23
N ASP A 848 -35.08 1.84 22.64
CA ASP A 848 -36.35 1.24 22.20
C ASP A 848 -36.58 1.40 20.69
N VAL A 849 -36.23 2.56 20.11
CA VAL A 849 -36.37 2.87 18.67
C VAL A 849 -35.49 1.94 17.84
N LEU A 850 -34.24 1.74 18.28
CA LEU A 850 -33.31 0.81 17.63
C LEU A 850 -33.80 -0.64 17.76
N LYS A 851 -34.29 -1.05 18.94
CA LYS A 851 -34.91 -2.36 19.15
C LYS A 851 -36.14 -2.58 18.26
N ALA A 852 -36.94 -1.54 18.00
CA ALA A 852 -38.06 -1.60 17.06
C ALA A 852 -37.59 -1.76 15.59
N SER A 853 -36.55 -1.02 15.17
CA SER A 853 -35.93 -1.17 13.85
C SER A 853 -35.37 -2.59 13.63
N VAL A 854 -34.66 -3.13 14.62
CA VAL A 854 -34.11 -4.51 14.57
C VAL A 854 -35.22 -5.55 14.50
N ARG A 855 -36.32 -5.41 15.27
CA ARG A 855 -37.50 -6.28 15.15
C ARG A 855 -38.17 -6.22 13.77
N ARG A 856 -38.17 -5.06 13.11
CA ARG A 856 -38.80 -4.87 11.79
C ARG A 856 -38.04 -5.52 10.64
N TYR A 857 -36.72 -5.67 10.74
CA TYR A 857 -35.87 -6.14 9.64
C TYR A 857 -35.13 -7.44 9.90
N VAL A 858 -34.76 -7.75 11.14
CA VAL A 858 -33.93 -8.91 11.50
C VAL A 858 -34.76 -10.07 12.05
N VAL A 859 -35.77 -9.77 12.87
CA VAL A 859 -36.70 -10.79 13.38
C VAL A 859 -37.71 -11.15 12.28
N PRO A 860 -37.89 -12.44 11.93
CA PRO A 860 -38.95 -12.84 11.01
C PRO A 860 -40.32 -12.47 11.57
N ALA A 861 -41.20 -11.90 10.75
CA ALA A 861 -42.61 -11.77 11.11
C ALA A 861 -43.19 -13.16 11.39
N ALA A 862 -43.89 -13.32 12.52
CA ALA A 862 -44.65 -14.52 12.81
C ALA A 862 -45.65 -14.78 11.66
N ARG A 863 -45.72 -16.04 11.21
CA ARG A 863 -46.65 -16.51 10.18
C ARG A 863 -47.92 -17.04 10.81
#